data_AF-A0A1B0CC67-F1
#
_entry.id   AF-A0A1B0CC67-F1
#
_cell.length_a   1.000
_cell.length_b   1.000
_cell.length_c   1.000
_cell.angle_alpha   90.00
_cell.angle_beta   90.00
_cell.angle_gamma   90.00
#
_symmetry.space_group_name_H-M   'P 1'
#
loop_
_entity.id
_entity.type
_entity.pdbx_description
1 polymer ?
#
loop_
_entity_poly.entity_id
_entity_poly.type
_entity_poly.pdbx_seq_one_letter_code
_entity_poly.pdbx_strand_id
1 'polypeptide(L)'
;MEVCVWNGMARRGCISIFQELSPSVPCYTIRWQSLSPDVLPTDCYESFMGQGHWYGGGLTRGGNWPLETESFPFAPFITGDAKRQQWGNVLKRYFISSRGVAIQVDEKSPLYVSMNDNKSGEMCFRAKHDHFAFVNRLTPLPELKYRICTSDNMRQLHQQMTQQSLWDGLKEHDINVVHSLLEEPVWQIPSSGGKGITGDSIHNYTERVIALGFLRLGHVLVNEFWQRHIGDFTLETERFPNLEETVTILHRRGFRIVFSVQPYISTDSDNFAQSVAQKLLVYERQSERSIPALTRYKSVASAGVLDITNNASIPWLIEKLEKIQKTYKIDGFYLDFGTSQNMPHYYQCNKTLYNPDQYKTIFTTALEGVISVIGVSSAVTVPRPPAFVSLPPVNSSWEGLRTVVTSALTYGIIGYPFIMPGPIGGDYLLPPSASNETVSFYFMEEPPLPDQELYLRWMQLATFLPVIRFTHLPSEYKSELIMEAVKELTLIRQKAVIPLLKKYLSDAMNEGLPLIRPLWMLDAQDTACLYVNDEFSIGEDLIVAPILEKGQLQREVYLPQGVWKDGIDGSLRKGSRWIHNYRVPEDKDFKIKAFVACLFLIIVFLVGYAYIMYNQQVLARSYFDRVKLNKGQRVIGIYNEKGVLMVTGRLGTTIHSEKAYHCLTNNTLEDGSVCLEWDGKARMYLNFQELSPSVPCYTIRWQSLSPDVLPTDCYESFMGQGHWYGGGLTRGGNWPLETESFPFAPFITGDAKRQQWGNVLKRYFISSRGVAIQVDEKSPLYVSMNDNKSGEMCFRAKHDHFAFVNRLTPLPELKYRICTSDNMRQLHQQMTQQSLWDGLKEHDINVVHSLLEEPVWQIPSSGGKGITGDSIHNYTERVIALGFLRLGHVLVNEFWQRHIGDFTLETERFPNLEETVTILHRRGFRIVFSVQPYISTDSDNFAQSVAQKLLVYERQSERSIPALTRYKSVASAGVLDITNNASIPWLIEKLEKIQKTYKIDGFYLDFGTSQNMPHYYQCNKTLYNPDQYKTIFTTALEGVISVIGVSSAVTVPRPPAFVSLPPVNSSWEGLRTVVTSALTYGIIGYPFIMPGPIGGDYLLPPSASNETVSFYFMEEPPLPDQELYLRWMQLATFLPVIRFTHLPSEYKSELIMEAVKELTLIRQKAVIPLLKKYLSDAMNEGLPLIRPLWMLDAQDTGLDLIVAPILEKGQLQREVYLPQGVWKDGIDGSLRKGSRWIHNYRVPEDKVAYFMKMPDNTRF
;
A
#
# COMPACT_ATOMS: atom_id res chain seq x y z
N MET A 1 -25.61 10.27 34.50
CA MET A 1 -24.84 9.26 35.26
C MET A 1 -23.41 9.28 34.74
N GLU A 2 -22.40 9.32 35.60
CA GLU A 2 -20.99 9.27 35.19
C GLU A 2 -20.32 8.06 35.87
N VAL A 3 -19.69 7.20 35.08
CA VAL A 3 -19.04 5.96 35.55
C VAL A 3 -17.65 5.90 34.93
N CYS A 4 -16.60 5.69 35.74
CA CYS A 4 -15.22 5.57 35.25
C CYS A 4 -14.66 4.19 35.56
N VAL A 5 -13.98 3.58 34.58
CA VAL A 5 -13.43 2.22 34.68
C VAL A 5 -11.97 2.27 35.13
N TRP A 6 -11.62 1.42 36.10
CA TRP A 6 -10.29 1.34 36.73
C TRP A 6 -9.62 -0.02 36.45
N ASN A 7 -8.30 -0.03 36.30
CA ASN A 7 -7.52 -1.27 36.38
C ASN A 7 -6.21 -1.03 37.15
N GLY A 8 -5.97 -1.82 38.20
CA GLY A 8 -4.69 -1.97 38.89
C GLY A 8 -4.20 -0.79 39.74
N MET A 9 -4.36 0.45 39.28
CA MET A 9 -4.03 1.72 39.98
C MET A 9 -4.33 2.99 39.14
N ALA A 10 -4.80 2.89 37.89
CA ALA A 10 -5.04 4.03 37.00
C ALA A 10 -6.43 4.00 36.33
N ARG A 11 -7.01 5.19 36.08
CA ARG A 11 -8.26 5.38 35.31
C ARG A 11 -7.97 5.16 33.82
N ARG A 12 -8.78 4.34 33.13
CA ARG A 12 -8.57 4.03 31.69
C ARG A 12 -9.59 4.69 30.75
N GLY A 13 -10.79 5.03 31.25
CA GLY A 13 -11.81 5.76 30.49
C GLY A 13 -13.00 6.12 31.38
N CYS A 14 -13.76 7.14 30.98
CA CYS A 14 -15.01 7.55 31.64
C CYS A 14 -16.17 7.58 30.64
N ILE A 15 -17.32 7.06 31.07
CA ILE A 15 -18.59 7.17 30.38
C ILE A 15 -19.49 8.17 31.10
N SER A 16 -20.08 9.09 30.36
CA SER A 16 -21.14 9.96 30.86
C SER A 16 -22.41 9.78 30.03
N ILE A 17 -23.54 9.67 30.72
CA ILE A 17 -24.87 9.48 30.15
C ILE A 17 -25.76 10.64 30.61
N PHE A 18 -26.27 11.40 29.65
CA PHE A 18 -27.19 12.51 29.87
C PHE A 18 -28.54 12.22 29.21
N GLN A 19 -29.64 12.39 29.95
CA GLN A 19 -30.99 12.22 29.42
C GLN A 19 -31.50 13.52 28.80
N GLU A 20 -31.93 13.38 27.56
CA GLU A 20 -32.70 14.33 26.76
C GLU A 20 -34.11 14.61 27.29
N LEU A 21 -34.47 15.80 27.78
CA LEU A 21 -35.89 16.12 28.04
C LEU A 21 -36.61 16.45 26.72
N SER A 22 -36.92 15.43 25.92
CA SER A 22 -37.83 15.52 24.76
C SER A 22 -39.16 14.81 25.08
N PRO A 23 -40.34 15.39 24.82
CA PRO A 23 -41.62 14.82 25.27
C PRO A 23 -42.04 13.52 24.57
N SER A 24 -41.52 13.23 23.37
CA SER A 24 -42.04 12.15 22.50
C SER A 24 -41.07 11.00 22.22
N VAL A 25 -39.75 11.25 22.23
CA VAL A 25 -38.72 10.23 21.97
C VAL A 25 -37.59 10.42 22.99
N PRO A 26 -37.43 9.52 23.96
CA PRO A 26 -36.33 9.59 24.91
C PRO A 26 -34.98 9.35 24.20
N CYS A 27 -34.03 10.24 24.47
CA CYS A 27 -32.68 10.19 23.94
C CYS A 27 -31.65 10.26 25.07
N TYR A 28 -30.53 9.56 24.88
CA TYR A 28 -29.40 9.54 25.79
C TYR A 28 -28.13 9.87 25.02
N THR A 29 -27.34 10.82 25.52
CA THR A 29 -26.00 11.07 24.97
C THR A 29 -24.98 10.26 25.76
N ILE A 30 -24.24 9.40 25.06
CA ILE A 30 -23.14 8.60 25.58
C ILE A 30 -21.83 9.22 25.11
N ARG A 31 -20.93 9.48 26.06
CA ARG A 31 -19.60 10.02 25.79
C ARG A 31 -18.54 9.17 26.49
N TRP A 32 -17.67 8.57 25.70
CA TRP A 32 -16.46 7.91 26.12
C TRP A 32 -15.23 8.78 25.88
N GLN A 33 -14.55 9.12 26.97
CA GLN A 33 -13.26 9.78 26.90
C GLN A 33 -12.16 8.78 27.21
N SER A 34 -11.25 8.56 26.25
CA SER A 34 -10.04 7.79 26.49
C SER A 34 -9.08 8.56 27.41
N LEU A 35 -8.46 7.86 28.35
CA LEU A 35 -7.45 8.42 29.26
C LEU A 35 -6.02 7.92 28.94
N SER A 36 -5.86 7.05 27.94
CA SER A 36 -4.56 6.56 27.45
C SER A 36 -4.59 6.22 25.95
N PRO A 37 -3.52 6.43 25.18
CA PRO A 37 -3.49 6.17 23.73
C PRO A 37 -3.81 4.71 23.34
N ASP A 38 -3.46 3.76 24.21
CA ASP A 38 -3.65 2.31 23.98
C ASP A 38 -5.11 1.86 24.13
N VAL A 39 -5.98 2.72 24.67
CA VAL A 39 -7.40 2.43 24.86
C VAL A 39 -8.18 3.12 23.74
N LEU A 40 -8.78 2.29 22.88
CA LEU A 40 -9.67 2.71 21.80
C LEU A 40 -11.12 2.52 22.28
N PRO A 41 -11.84 3.59 22.65
CA PRO A 41 -13.24 3.47 23.03
C PRO A 41 -14.03 2.72 21.97
N THR A 42 -14.67 1.63 22.35
CA THR A 42 -15.39 0.73 21.45
C THR A 42 -16.70 0.31 22.11
N ASP A 43 -17.82 0.54 21.42
CA ASP A 43 -19.14 0.02 21.82
C ASP A 43 -19.70 -0.86 20.70
N CYS A 44 -20.24 -2.01 21.06
CA CYS A 44 -20.82 -2.99 20.15
C CYS A 44 -22.28 -3.23 20.51
N TYR A 45 -23.11 -3.41 19.48
CA TYR A 45 -24.55 -3.64 19.60
C TYR A 45 -24.93 -4.89 18.82
N GLU A 46 -25.41 -5.91 19.53
CA GLU A 46 -25.88 -7.16 18.93
C GLU A 46 -27.13 -6.95 18.06
N SER A 47 -27.22 -7.76 17.00
CA SER A 47 -28.47 -7.96 16.24
C SER A 47 -29.41 -8.90 17.00
N PHE A 48 -29.97 -8.44 18.15
CA PHE A 48 -30.94 -9.14 19.03
C PHE A 48 -31.36 -10.56 18.61
N MET A 49 -30.48 -11.56 18.77
CA MET A 49 -30.71 -12.98 18.46
C MET A 49 -31.46 -13.25 17.13
N GLY A 50 -31.16 -12.50 16.06
CA GLY A 50 -31.78 -12.68 14.74
C GLY A 50 -33.20 -12.10 14.58
N GLN A 51 -33.67 -11.28 15.51
CA GLN A 51 -35.00 -10.65 15.46
C GLN A 51 -34.96 -9.13 15.28
N GLY A 52 -33.80 -8.52 15.04
CA GLY A 52 -33.64 -7.08 14.84
C GLY A 52 -32.65 -6.77 13.72
N HIS A 53 -33.02 -5.85 12.82
CA HIS A 53 -32.25 -5.48 11.62
C HIS A 53 -31.65 -4.10 11.78
N TRP A 54 -30.43 -3.89 11.30
CA TRP A 54 -29.75 -2.60 11.29
C TRP A 54 -29.78 -1.98 9.91
N TYR A 55 -29.95 -0.66 9.85
CA TYR A 55 -29.92 0.14 8.64
C TYR A 55 -29.14 1.43 8.88
N GLY A 56 -28.63 2.04 7.82
CA GLY A 56 -27.98 3.35 7.88
C GLY A 56 -26.47 3.31 7.63
N GLY A 57 -25.77 4.36 8.06
CA GLY A 57 -24.36 4.59 7.76
C GLY A 57 -24.12 5.08 6.33
N GLY A 58 -24.48 4.27 5.35
CA GLY A 58 -24.34 4.53 3.93
C GLY A 58 -24.13 3.22 3.15
N LEU A 59 -23.92 3.32 1.84
CA LEU A 59 -23.75 2.14 1.00
C LEU A 59 -22.44 1.41 1.36
N THR A 60 -22.53 0.11 1.57
CA THR A 60 -21.40 -0.78 1.83
C THR A 60 -20.91 -1.47 0.56
N ARG A 61 -19.72 -2.08 0.63
CA ARG A 61 -19.11 -2.82 -0.48
C ARG A 61 -19.95 -3.96 -1.06
N GLY A 62 -20.64 -4.72 -0.23
CA GLY A 62 -21.51 -5.80 -0.70
C GLY A 62 -22.87 -5.29 -1.20
N GLY A 63 -23.25 -4.05 -0.86
CA GLY A 63 -24.57 -3.49 -1.15
C GLY A 63 -25.71 -4.28 -0.52
N ASN A 64 -25.44 -5.09 0.52
CA ASN A 64 -26.43 -5.96 1.13
C ASN A 64 -27.36 -5.17 2.05
N TRP A 65 -28.58 -5.68 2.18
CA TRP A 65 -29.68 -5.06 2.92
C TRP A 65 -30.50 -6.16 3.59
N PRO A 66 -30.81 -6.06 4.90
CA PRO A 66 -30.34 -5.07 5.87
C PRO A 66 -28.83 -5.12 6.17
N LEU A 67 -28.29 -4.13 6.89
CA LEU A 67 -26.82 -3.94 7.05
C LEU A 67 -26.12 -5.13 7.70
N GLU A 68 -26.76 -5.85 8.64
CA GLU A 68 -26.20 -7.01 9.31
C GLU A 68 -26.06 -8.25 8.42
N THR A 69 -26.53 -8.21 7.18
CA THR A 69 -26.23 -9.24 6.18
C THR A 69 -24.81 -9.10 5.61
N GLU A 70 -24.13 -7.98 5.89
CA GLU A 70 -22.73 -7.75 5.58
C GLU A 70 -21.79 -8.32 6.63
N SER A 71 -20.53 -8.52 6.25
CA SER A 71 -19.44 -8.85 7.17
C SER A 71 -18.18 -8.08 6.79
N PHE A 72 -17.76 -7.14 7.63
CA PHE A 72 -16.53 -6.37 7.44
C PHE A 72 -15.87 -5.93 8.75
N PRO A 73 -14.52 -5.94 8.81
CA PRO A 73 -13.78 -5.50 9.98
C PRO A 73 -13.84 -3.98 10.14
N PHE A 74 -13.33 -3.45 11.25
CA PHE A 74 -13.28 -2.00 11.50
C PHE A 74 -12.67 -1.22 10.32
N ALA A 75 -13.52 -0.43 9.65
CA ALA A 75 -13.14 0.45 8.56
C ALA A 75 -13.35 1.92 8.94
N PRO A 76 -12.50 2.85 8.48
CA PRO A 76 -12.67 4.27 8.75
C PRO A 76 -13.96 4.78 8.11
N PHE A 77 -14.78 5.50 8.86
CA PHE A 77 -16.07 6.00 8.40
C PHE A 77 -15.90 7.33 7.63
N ILE A 78 -15.40 7.22 6.39
CA ILE A 78 -15.17 8.30 5.43
C ILE A 78 -15.66 7.88 4.03
N THR A 79 -16.02 8.83 3.17
CA THR A 79 -16.55 8.54 1.83
C THR A 79 -15.53 7.84 0.92
N GLY A 80 -16.00 6.91 0.11
CA GLY A 80 -15.19 6.09 -0.78
C GLY A 80 -15.95 5.61 -2.02
N ASP A 81 -15.27 4.83 -2.85
CA ASP A 81 -15.86 3.98 -3.86
C ASP A 81 -16.15 2.63 -3.20
N ALA A 82 -17.43 2.31 -2.97
CA ALA A 82 -17.83 1.10 -2.26
C ALA A 82 -17.27 -0.19 -2.88
N LYS A 83 -16.90 -0.22 -4.17
CA LYS A 83 -16.27 -1.42 -4.76
C LYS A 83 -14.81 -1.58 -4.32
N ARG A 84 -14.12 -0.47 -4.02
CA ARG A 84 -12.69 -0.42 -3.66
C ARG A 84 -12.47 -0.25 -2.15
N GLN A 85 -13.32 0.51 -1.48
CA GLN A 85 -13.32 0.79 -0.05
C GLN A 85 -14.59 0.22 0.61
N GLN A 86 -14.68 0.31 1.94
CA GLN A 86 -15.84 -0.24 2.66
C GLN A 86 -17.12 0.58 2.46
N TRP A 87 -16.99 1.89 2.30
CA TRP A 87 -18.07 2.87 2.34
C TRP A 87 -18.20 3.60 1.00
N GLY A 88 -19.43 3.92 0.60
CA GLY A 88 -19.75 4.64 -0.64
C GLY A 88 -19.53 6.17 -0.58
N ASN A 89 -19.99 6.85 -1.62
CA ASN A 89 -19.79 8.29 -1.85
C ASN A 89 -20.65 9.20 -0.96
N VAL A 90 -21.70 8.67 -0.33
CA VAL A 90 -22.58 9.43 0.58
C VAL A 90 -22.70 8.69 1.88
N LEU A 91 -22.48 9.41 2.98
CA LEU A 91 -22.50 8.84 4.32
C LEU A 91 -23.28 9.72 5.29
N LYS A 92 -23.90 9.09 6.28
CA LYS A 92 -24.38 9.77 7.48
C LYS A 92 -24.00 8.93 8.68
N ARG A 93 -23.53 9.58 9.74
CA ARG A 93 -23.22 8.94 11.02
C ARG A 93 -24.50 8.61 11.81
N TYR A 94 -25.47 8.00 11.15
CA TYR A 94 -26.81 7.69 11.64
C TYR A 94 -27.17 6.25 11.29
N PHE A 95 -27.58 5.49 12.30
CA PHE A 95 -27.96 4.08 12.20
C PHE A 95 -29.29 3.90 12.91
N ILE A 96 -30.19 3.09 12.36
CA ILE A 96 -31.50 2.78 12.93
C ILE A 96 -31.73 1.27 12.92
N SER A 97 -32.39 0.75 13.95
CA SER A 97 -32.73 -0.65 14.10
C SER A 97 -34.23 -0.88 14.00
N SER A 98 -34.64 -2.04 13.48
CA SER A 98 -36.04 -2.48 13.46
C SER A 98 -36.68 -2.63 14.83
N ARG A 99 -35.88 -2.59 15.91
CA ARG A 99 -36.35 -2.57 17.30
C ARG A 99 -36.68 -1.17 17.83
N GLY A 100 -36.71 -0.16 16.97
CA GLY A 100 -37.03 1.20 17.40
C GLY A 100 -35.88 1.86 18.16
N VAL A 101 -34.64 1.56 17.78
CA VAL A 101 -33.43 2.17 18.35
C VAL A 101 -32.71 2.94 17.25
N ALA A 102 -32.25 4.15 17.52
CA ALA A 102 -31.45 4.94 16.59
C ALA A 102 -30.19 5.48 17.26
N ILE A 103 -29.07 5.42 16.56
CA ILE A 103 -27.75 5.86 17.01
C ILE A 103 -27.22 6.92 16.05
N GLN A 104 -26.84 8.08 16.58
CA GLN A 104 -26.19 9.15 15.83
C GLN A 104 -24.84 9.49 16.46
N VAL A 105 -23.75 9.28 15.71
CA VAL A 105 -22.39 9.51 16.21
C VAL A 105 -21.94 10.94 15.92
N ASP A 106 -21.32 11.59 16.90
CA ASP A 106 -20.80 12.95 16.82
C ASP A 106 -19.77 13.07 15.67
N GLU A 107 -19.84 14.16 14.90
CA GLU A 107 -18.98 14.39 13.74
C GLU A 107 -17.49 14.44 14.09
N LYS A 108 -17.14 14.90 15.30
CA LYS A 108 -15.76 15.03 15.75
C LYS A 108 -15.15 13.72 16.23
N SER A 109 -15.96 12.68 16.45
CA SER A 109 -15.44 11.37 16.85
C SER A 109 -14.62 10.76 15.70
N PRO A 110 -13.39 10.25 15.93
CA PRO A 110 -12.58 9.63 14.90
C PRO A 110 -13.06 8.19 14.63
N LEU A 111 -14.22 8.09 13.95
CA LEU A 111 -15.07 6.90 13.89
C LEU A 111 -14.57 5.82 12.92
N TYR A 112 -14.50 4.60 13.43
CA TYR A 112 -14.42 3.36 12.68
C TYR A 112 -15.66 2.53 12.99
N VAL A 113 -16.14 1.81 11.98
CA VAL A 113 -17.32 0.96 12.09
C VAL A 113 -16.99 -0.43 11.59
N SER A 114 -17.48 -1.45 12.27
CA SER A 114 -17.46 -2.85 11.81
C SER A 114 -18.85 -3.44 11.86
N MET A 115 -19.09 -4.45 11.02
CA MET A 115 -20.29 -5.27 11.06
C MET A 115 -19.89 -6.73 11.01
N ASN A 116 -20.36 -7.54 11.97
CA ASN A 116 -20.09 -8.98 12.05
C ASN A 116 -18.60 -9.34 11.98
N ASP A 117 -17.71 -8.47 12.46
CA ASP A 117 -16.28 -8.75 12.51
C ASP A 117 -16.03 -10.01 13.37
N ASN A 118 -15.26 -10.97 12.83
CA ASN A 118 -15.08 -12.31 13.40
C ASN A 118 -16.38 -13.10 13.68
N LYS A 119 -17.44 -12.88 12.91
CA LYS A 119 -18.77 -13.54 13.09
C LYS A 119 -19.41 -13.24 14.44
N SER A 120 -19.18 -12.05 14.98
CA SER A 120 -19.73 -11.59 16.26
C SER A 120 -21.26 -11.46 16.27
N GLY A 121 -21.90 -11.16 15.13
CA GLY A 121 -23.32 -10.81 15.12
C GLY A 121 -23.60 -9.36 15.55
N GLU A 122 -22.55 -8.53 15.65
CA GLU A 122 -22.59 -7.19 16.26
C GLU A 122 -22.20 -6.10 15.26
N MET A 123 -22.82 -4.92 15.43
CA MET A 123 -22.36 -3.66 14.86
C MET A 123 -21.55 -2.91 15.90
N CYS A 124 -20.30 -2.54 15.58
CA CYS A 124 -19.43 -1.86 16.54
C CYS A 124 -18.95 -0.50 16.04
N PHE A 125 -18.85 0.45 16.97
CA PHE A 125 -18.28 1.78 16.79
C PHE A 125 -16.99 1.89 17.59
N ARG A 126 -15.91 2.36 16.96
CA ARG A 126 -14.62 2.57 17.62
C ARG A 126 -14.05 3.95 17.30
N ALA A 127 -13.55 4.64 18.32
CA ALA A 127 -12.78 5.87 18.12
C ALA A 127 -11.28 5.57 18.01
N LYS A 128 -10.64 5.95 16.90
CA LYS A 128 -9.21 5.72 16.64
C LYS A 128 -8.61 6.81 15.75
N HIS A 129 -7.47 7.39 16.15
CA HIS A 129 -6.67 8.25 15.26
C HIS A 129 -5.81 7.42 14.30
N ASP A 130 -5.55 7.94 13.10
CA ASP A 130 -4.71 7.28 12.10
C ASP A 130 -3.79 8.27 11.35
N HIS A 131 -3.24 7.84 10.21
CA HIS A 131 -2.32 8.62 9.39
C HIS A 131 -2.97 9.18 8.12
N PHE A 132 -4.30 9.07 7.96
CA PHE A 132 -5.01 9.69 6.85
C PHE A 132 -6.42 10.23 7.22
N ALA A 133 -7.35 9.37 7.63
CA ALA A 133 -8.74 9.74 7.88
C ALA A 133 -8.90 10.69 9.08
N PHE A 134 -8.09 10.51 10.11
CA PHE A 134 -8.15 11.22 11.39
C PHE A 134 -6.75 11.67 11.85
N VAL A 135 -6.01 12.31 10.94
CA VAL A 135 -4.63 12.80 11.16
C VAL A 135 -4.57 13.99 12.10
N ASN A 136 -5.55 14.88 11.98
CA ASN A 136 -5.65 16.11 12.76
C ASN A 136 -6.30 15.77 14.10
N ARG A 137 -5.46 15.46 15.08
CA ARG A 137 -5.87 15.15 16.46
C ARG A 137 -6.56 16.38 17.08
N LEU A 138 -7.89 16.47 16.97
CA LEU A 138 -8.67 17.54 17.62
C LEU A 138 -8.58 17.44 19.15
N THR A 139 -8.52 16.21 19.64
CA THR A 139 -8.25 15.87 21.03
C THR A 139 -6.94 15.06 21.08
N PRO A 140 -6.14 15.16 22.17
CA PRO A 140 -4.91 14.37 22.30
C PRO A 140 -5.18 12.85 22.24
N LEU A 141 -6.34 12.44 22.76
CA LEU A 141 -6.80 11.05 22.86
C LEU A 141 -8.13 10.86 22.13
N PRO A 142 -8.41 9.67 21.58
CA PRO A 142 -9.65 9.41 20.86
C PRO A 142 -10.87 9.51 21.80
N GLU A 143 -11.91 10.20 21.36
CA GLU A 143 -13.19 10.33 22.06
C GLU A 143 -14.29 9.71 21.20
N LEU A 144 -15.10 8.81 21.77
CA LEU A 144 -16.31 8.29 21.11
C LEU A 144 -17.52 8.93 21.76
N LYS A 145 -18.24 9.77 21.02
CA LYS A 145 -19.46 10.43 21.49
C LYS A 145 -20.59 10.16 20.52
N TYR A 146 -21.72 9.71 21.01
CA TYR A 146 -22.92 9.46 20.21
C TYR A 146 -24.19 9.63 21.04
N ARG A 147 -25.30 9.83 20.36
CA ARG A 147 -26.65 9.88 20.93
C ARG A 147 -27.40 8.61 20.54
N ILE A 148 -28.10 8.00 21.49
CA ILE A 148 -28.99 6.87 21.28
C ILE A 148 -30.42 7.26 21.67
N CYS A 149 -31.39 6.99 20.80
CA CYS A 149 -32.81 7.31 21.01
C CYS A 149 -33.68 6.09 20.78
N THR A 150 -34.81 6.00 21.47
CA THR A 150 -35.71 4.84 21.38
C THR A 150 -37.16 5.26 21.18
N SER A 151 -37.90 4.56 20.32
CA SER A 151 -39.34 4.78 20.10
C SER A 151 -40.02 3.51 19.57
N ASP A 152 -41.28 3.29 19.93
CA ASP A 152 -42.09 2.19 19.39
C ASP A 152 -42.50 2.40 17.92
N ASN A 153 -42.31 3.62 17.38
CA ASN A 153 -42.57 3.97 15.99
C ASN A 153 -41.26 4.36 15.29
N MET A 154 -40.72 3.47 14.46
CA MET A 154 -39.48 3.70 13.71
C MET A 154 -39.55 4.88 12.74
N ARG A 155 -40.71 5.13 12.13
CA ARG A 155 -40.91 6.25 11.20
C ARG A 155 -40.80 7.56 11.96
N GLN A 156 -41.48 7.66 13.11
CA GLN A 156 -41.37 8.81 14.00
C GLN A 156 -39.95 8.99 14.53
N LEU A 157 -39.27 7.89 14.88
CA LEU A 157 -37.87 7.93 15.32
C LEU A 157 -36.97 8.50 14.22
N HIS A 158 -37.14 8.04 12.99
CA HIS A 158 -36.38 8.54 11.85
C HIS A 158 -36.63 10.04 11.62
N GLN A 159 -37.89 10.49 11.59
CA GLN A 159 -38.27 11.90 11.44
C GLN A 159 -37.66 12.83 12.50
N GLN A 160 -37.43 12.33 13.73
CA GLN A 160 -36.82 13.12 14.80
C GLN A 160 -35.30 13.13 14.77
N MET A 161 -34.69 12.11 14.17
CA MET A 161 -33.23 11.98 14.09
C MET A 161 -32.65 12.62 12.82
N THR A 162 -33.46 12.80 11.78
CA THR A 162 -33.09 13.53 10.57
C THR A 162 -33.33 15.04 10.73
N GLN A 163 -32.77 15.82 9.80
CA GLN A 163 -32.90 17.28 9.82
C GLN A 163 -34.38 17.67 9.61
N GLN A 164 -34.92 18.42 10.56
CA GLN A 164 -36.28 18.97 10.48
C GLN A 164 -36.27 20.24 9.63
N SER A 165 -37.19 20.32 8.67
CA SER A 165 -37.34 21.43 7.71
C SER A 165 -36.13 21.70 6.80
N LEU A 166 -36.34 21.54 5.49
CA LEU A 166 -35.42 21.98 4.43
C LEU A 166 -35.83 23.33 3.83
N TRP A 167 -36.81 24.03 4.42
CA TRP A 167 -37.36 25.28 3.88
C TRP A 167 -36.50 26.51 4.12
N ASP A 168 -35.63 26.47 5.12
CA ASP A 168 -34.96 27.65 5.65
C ASP A 168 -34.16 28.40 4.57
N GLY A 169 -34.67 29.59 4.23
CA GLY A 169 -34.07 30.53 3.28
C GLY A 169 -34.31 30.24 1.79
N LEU A 170 -35.10 29.23 1.41
CA LEU A 170 -35.34 28.88 0.00
C LEU A 170 -36.10 29.97 -0.76
N LYS A 171 -35.68 30.22 -2.00
CA LYS A 171 -36.36 31.14 -2.92
C LYS A 171 -37.35 30.37 -3.78
N GLU A 172 -38.34 31.07 -4.34
CA GLU A 172 -39.30 30.49 -5.30
C GLU A 172 -38.61 29.83 -6.49
N HIS A 173 -37.50 30.43 -6.96
CA HIS A 173 -36.66 29.86 -7.99
C HIS A 173 -36.12 28.47 -7.63
N ASP A 174 -35.65 28.27 -6.39
CA ASP A 174 -35.08 27.00 -5.94
C ASP A 174 -36.14 25.90 -5.96
N ILE A 175 -37.37 26.21 -5.52
CA ILE A 175 -38.52 25.29 -5.53
C ILE A 175 -38.88 24.92 -6.99
N ASN A 176 -38.86 25.89 -7.89
CA ASN A 176 -39.10 25.65 -9.31
C ASN A 176 -38.03 24.73 -9.93
N VAL A 177 -36.77 24.84 -9.51
CA VAL A 177 -35.70 23.92 -9.95
C VAL A 177 -35.94 22.51 -9.41
N VAL A 178 -36.37 22.35 -8.14
CA VAL A 178 -36.75 21.03 -7.60
C VAL A 178 -37.88 20.41 -8.42
N HIS A 179 -38.94 21.16 -8.72
CA HIS A 179 -40.02 20.67 -9.58
C HIS A 179 -39.54 20.30 -10.98
N SER A 180 -38.65 21.12 -11.56
CA SER A 180 -38.04 20.85 -12.87
C SER A 180 -37.27 19.52 -12.88
N LEU A 181 -36.45 19.25 -11.86
CA LEU A 181 -35.67 18.00 -11.77
C LEU A 181 -36.55 16.75 -11.57
N LEU A 182 -37.70 16.88 -10.89
CA LEU A 182 -38.65 15.78 -10.73
C LEU A 182 -39.43 15.49 -12.02
N GLU A 183 -39.72 16.52 -12.80
CA GLU A 183 -40.55 16.41 -14.01
C GLU A 183 -39.77 16.15 -15.30
N GLU A 184 -38.55 16.66 -15.37
CA GLU A 184 -37.78 16.74 -16.60
C GLU A 184 -36.47 15.94 -16.48
N PRO A 185 -36.04 15.27 -17.57
CA PRO A 185 -34.84 14.44 -17.54
C PRO A 185 -33.54 15.26 -17.49
N VAL A 186 -32.47 14.61 -17.03
CA VAL A 186 -31.09 15.10 -17.12
C VAL A 186 -30.39 14.39 -18.27
N TRP A 187 -29.93 15.16 -19.25
CA TRP A 187 -29.19 14.70 -20.42
C TRP A 187 -27.70 14.87 -20.19
N GLN A 188 -27.00 13.77 -19.97
CA GLN A 188 -25.56 13.75 -19.86
C GLN A 188 -24.95 13.44 -21.23
N ILE A 189 -24.10 14.35 -21.70
CA ILE A 189 -23.45 14.17 -22.99
C ILE A 189 -22.30 13.16 -22.85
N PRO A 190 -22.28 12.07 -23.63
CA PRO A 190 -21.17 11.12 -23.61
C PRO A 190 -19.87 11.77 -24.09
N SER A 191 -18.74 11.44 -23.47
CA SER A 191 -17.43 11.85 -23.95
C SER A 191 -16.97 10.89 -25.05
N SER A 192 -16.94 11.33 -26.30
CA SER A 192 -16.43 10.53 -27.42
C SER A 192 -14.91 10.34 -27.34
N GLY A 193 -14.45 9.22 -26.77
CA GLY A 193 -13.12 8.61 -26.98
C GLY A 193 -11.96 9.58 -27.28
N GLY A 194 -11.63 10.48 -26.36
CA GLY A 194 -10.47 11.38 -26.49
C GLY A 194 -10.62 12.60 -27.42
N LYS A 195 -11.77 12.80 -28.09
CA LYS A 195 -12.03 14.00 -28.94
C LYS A 195 -12.70 15.17 -28.21
N GLY A 196 -12.95 15.04 -26.91
CA GLY A 196 -13.56 16.10 -26.09
C GLY A 196 -15.02 16.39 -26.44
N ILE A 197 -15.67 17.25 -25.66
CA ILE A 197 -17.01 17.78 -25.95
C ILE A 197 -16.83 19.10 -26.71
N THR A 198 -17.62 19.33 -27.76
CA THR A 198 -17.64 20.57 -28.56
C THR A 198 -19.04 21.20 -28.57
N GLY A 199 -19.13 22.48 -28.96
CA GLY A 199 -20.45 23.15 -29.13
C GLY A 199 -21.39 22.39 -30.07
N ASP A 200 -20.85 21.89 -31.19
CA ASP A 200 -21.61 21.11 -32.18
C ASP A 200 -22.08 19.77 -31.62
N SER A 201 -21.27 19.12 -30.76
CA SER A 201 -21.68 17.86 -30.12
C SER A 201 -22.87 18.06 -29.19
N ILE A 202 -22.91 19.18 -28.45
CA ILE A 202 -24.05 19.57 -27.61
C ILE A 202 -25.27 19.79 -28.51
N HIS A 203 -25.13 20.62 -29.56
CA HIS A 203 -26.22 20.92 -30.47
C HIS A 203 -26.79 19.65 -31.13
N ASN A 204 -25.93 18.80 -31.71
CA ASN A 204 -26.32 17.55 -32.36
C ASN A 204 -27.02 16.59 -31.40
N TYR A 205 -26.51 16.43 -30.18
CA TYR A 205 -27.16 15.58 -29.17
C TYR A 205 -28.55 16.13 -28.82
N THR A 206 -28.69 17.44 -28.61
CA THR A 206 -29.98 18.06 -28.28
C THR A 206 -30.98 18.03 -29.43
N GLU A 207 -30.55 18.16 -30.70
CA GLU A 207 -31.44 17.99 -31.86
C GLU A 207 -31.94 16.54 -31.97
N ARG A 208 -31.10 15.56 -31.63
CA ARG A 208 -31.53 14.16 -31.55
C ARG A 208 -32.53 13.92 -30.42
N VAL A 209 -32.40 14.63 -29.29
CA VAL A 209 -33.40 14.62 -28.21
C VAL A 209 -34.71 15.25 -28.68
N ILE A 210 -34.68 16.41 -29.35
CA ILE A 210 -35.87 17.06 -29.92
C ILE A 210 -36.58 16.13 -30.91
N ALA A 211 -35.82 15.43 -31.76
CA ALA A 211 -36.35 14.49 -32.75
C ALA A 211 -37.12 13.31 -32.15
N LEU A 212 -36.91 12.96 -30.87
CA LEU A 212 -37.72 11.94 -30.19
C LEU A 212 -39.18 12.40 -30.04
N GLY A 213 -39.43 13.70 -29.83
CA GLY A 213 -40.76 14.31 -29.85
C GLY A 213 -41.72 13.98 -28.69
N PHE A 214 -41.41 13.00 -27.83
CA PHE A 214 -42.27 12.62 -26.69
C PHE A 214 -41.61 12.81 -25.30
N LEU A 215 -40.30 13.08 -25.24
CA LEU A 215 -39.57 13.38 -24.00
C LEU A 215 -39.49 14.89 -23.77
N ARG A 216 -39.51 15.30 -22.50
CA ARG A 216 -39.27 16.71 -22.12
C ARG A 216 -37.80 17.06 -22.26
N LEU A 217 -37.49 18.32 -22.54
CA LEU A 217 -36.13 18.76 -22.88
C LEU A 217 -35.21 18.95 -21.66
N GLY A 218 -35.68 19.36 -20.48
CA GLY A 218 -34.92 19.19 -19.24
C GLY A 218 -33.54 19.88 -19.17
N HIS A 219 -32.62 19.23 -18.45
CA HIS A 219 -31.30 19.78 -18.10
C HIS A 219 -30.19 19.06 -18.86
N VAL A 220 -29.30 19.78 -19.53
CA VAL A 220 -28.10 19.25 -20.18
C VAL A 220 -26.91 19.40 -19.24
N LEU A 221 -26.37 18.29 -18.79
CA LEU A 221 -25.20 18.23 -17.90
C LEU A 221 -23.93 18.03 -18.73
N VAL A 222 -23.07 19.05 -18.70
CA VAL A 222 -21.73 19.03 -19.32
C VAL A 222 -20.68 18.75 -18.24
N ASN A 223 -19.94 17.65 -18.42
CA ASN A 223 -18.89 17.22 -17.51
C ASN A 223 -17.63 18.12 -17.61
N GLU A 224 -16.51 17.73 -17.02
CA GLU A 224 -15.29 18.56 -16.91
C GLU A 224 -14.70 19.02 -18.25
N PHE A 225 -15.11 18.46 -19.38
CA PHE A 225 -14.62 18.81 -20.72
C PHE A 225 -15.23 20.11 -21.30
N TRP A 226 -15.77 21.02 -20.49
CA TRP A 226 -16.05 22.40 -20.94
C TRP A 226 -14.83 23.32 -20.78
N GLN A 227 -13.93 22.99 -19.85
CA GLN A 227 -12.63 23.64 -19.64
C GLN A 227 -11.50 22.86 -20.34
N ARG A 228 -10.35 23.50 -20.57
CA ARG A 228 -9.18 22.87 -21.20
C ARG A 228 -8.48 21.91 -20.24
N HIS A 229 -8.15 22.41 -19.05
CA HIS A 229 -7.65 21.63 -17.93
C HIS A 229 -8.57 21.82 -16.72
N ILE A 230 -8.67 20.79 -15.86
CA ILE A 230 -9.45 20.90 -14.61
C ILE A 230 -8.86 22.02 -13.75
N GLY A 231 -9.67 23.02 -13.40
CA GLY A 231 -9.26 24.14 -12.55
C GLY A 231 -8.96 25.44 -13.30
N ASP A 232 -9.11 25.46 -14.63
CA ASP A 232 -9.00 26.70 -15.42
C ASP A 232 -10.17 27.65 -15.13
N PHE A 233 -11.35 27.10 -14.83
CA PHE A 233 -12.58 27.85 -14.63
C PHE A 233 -12.83 28.88 -15.75
N THR A 234 -12.48 28.50 -16.98
CA THR A 234 -12.68 29.26 -18.21
C THR A 234 -13.08 28.30 -19.31
N LEU A 235 -13.87 28.79 -20.25
CA LEU A 235 -14.30 27.98 -21.40
C LEU A 235 -13.15 27.85 -22.39
N GLU A 236 -12.96 26.65 -22.94
CA GLU A 236 -12.03 26.44 -24.05
C GLU A 236 -12.63 26.97 -25.37
N THR A 237 -12.30 28.21 -25.72
CA THR A 237 -12.90 28.92 -26.87
C THR A 237 -12.63 28.25 -28.21
N GLU A 238 -11.54 27.48 -28.36
CA GLU A 238 -11.25 26.73 -29.59
C GLU A 238 -12.25 25.59 -29.82
N ARG A 239 -12.66 24.88 -28.76
CA ARG A 239 -13.69 23.82 -28.85
C ARG A 239 -15.12 24.36 -28.84
N PHE A 240 -15.31 25.55 -28.29
CA PHE A 240 -16.60 26.17 -28.05
C PHE A 240 -16.67 27.61 -28.60
N PRO A 241 -16.43 27.84 -29.91
CA PRO A 241 -16.34 29.19 -30.46
C PRO A 241 -17.66 29.99 -30.35
N ASN A 242 -18.81 29.32 -30.50
CA ASN A 242 -20.15 29.95 -30.52
C ASN A 242 -21.06 29.45 -29.39
N LEU A 243 -20.49 29.18 -28.20
CA LEU A 243 -21.29 28.60 -27.12
C LEU A 243 -22.42 29.52 -26.64
N GLU A 244 -22.19 30.84 -26.55
CA GLU A 244 -23.25 31.77 -26.12
C GLU A 244 -24.48 31.71 -27.04
N GLU A 245 -24.25 31.66 -28.35
CA GLU A 245 -25.31 31.50 -29.35
C GLU A 245 -25.98 30.13 -29.22
N THR A 246 -25.19 29.06 -29.04
CA THR A 246 -25.68 27.69 -28.82
C THR A 246 -26.60 27.63 -27.59
N VAL A 247 -26.16 28.16 -26.45
CA VAL A 247 -26.97 28.22 -25.21
C VAL A 247 -28.24 29.03 -25.44
N THR A 248 -28.17 30.17 -26.13
CA THR A 248 -29.35 30.99 -26.46
C THR A 248 -30.36 30.22 -27.31
N ILE A 249 -29.89 29.43 -28.30
CA ILE A 249 -30.75 28.56 -29.12
C ILE A 249 -31.38 27.47 -28.24
N LEU A 250 -30.60 26.82 -27.39
CA LEU A 250 -31.07 25.75 -26.50
C LEU A 250 -32.09 26.25 -25.47
N HIS A 251 -31.89 27.44 -24.91
CA HIS A 251 -32.86 28.11 -24.04
C HIS A 251 -34.18 28.39 -24.76
N ARG A 252 -34.14 28.90 -26.01
CA ARG A 252 -35.36 29.12 -26.81
C ARG A 252 -36.10 27.81 -27.12
N ARG A 253 -35.37 26.70 -27.22
CA ARG A 253 -35.95 25.35 -27.38
C ARG A 253 -36.51 24.80 -26.07
N GLY A 254 -35.99 25.21 -24.91
CA GLY A 254 -36.47 24.81 -23.59
C GLY A 254 -35.49 23.94 -22.78
N PHE A 255 -34.23 23.84 -23.19
CA PHE A 255 -33.18 23.18 -22.41
C PHE A 255 -32.59 24.14 -21.37
N ARG A 256 -32.05 23.59 -20.28
CA ARG A 256 -31.22 24.30 -19.29
C ARG A 256 -29.83 23.70 -19.25
N ILE A 257 -28.77 24.50 -19.18
CA ILE A 257 -27.39 24.06 -19.29
C ILE A 257 -26.70 24.09 -17.93
N VAL A 258 -26.07 22.97 -17.55
CA VAL A 258 -25.43 22.78 -16.24
C VAL A 258 -24.00 22.31 -16.43
N PHE A 259 -23.05 22.97 -15.77
CA PHE A 259 -21.64 22.61 -15.83
C PHE A 259 -21.17 21.91 -14.57
N SER A 260 -20.37 20.85 -14.73
CA SER A 260 -19.69 20.22 -13.59
C SER A 260 -18.52 21.08 -13.10
N VAL A 261 -18.34 21.19 -11.79
CA VAL A 261 -17.25 21.95 -11.15
C VAL A 261 -16.53 21.06 -10.14
N GLN A 262 -15.20 21.12 -10.16
CA GLN A 262 -14.31 20.33 -9.31
C GLN A 262 -13.49 21.25 -8.39
N PRO A 263 -13.15 20.82 -7.16
CA PRO A 263 -12.27 21.56 -6.24
C PRO A 263 -10.76 21.39 -6.54
N TYR A 264 -10.41 20.78 -7.66
CA TYR A 264 -9.04 20.42 -8.03
C TYR A 264 -8.51 21.38 -9.10
N ILE A 265 -7.23 21.73 -9.00
CA ILE A 265 -6.51 22.56 -9.99
C ILE A 265 -5.35 21.74 -10.53
N SER A 266 -5.46 21.31 -11.79
CA SER A 266 -4.41 20.59 -12.53
C SER A 266 -3.10 21.37 -12.50
N THR A 267 -1.97 20.69 -12.41
CA THR A 267 -0.65 21.34 -12.59
C THR A 267 -0.48 21.98 -13.96
N ASP A 268 -1.26 21.53 -14.95
CA ASP A 268 -1.28 22.07 -16.31
C ASP A 268 -2.26 23.25 -16.49
N SER A 269 -3.02 23.60 -15.44
CA SER A 269 -3.97 24.70 -15.46
C SER A 269 -3.28 26.06 -15.46
N ASP A 270 -3.84 27.02 -16.20
CA ASP A 270 -3.37 28.41 -16.21
C ASP A 270 -3.48 29.06 -14.81
N ASN A 271 -4.39 28.57 -13.96
CA ASN A 271 -4.58 29.07 -12.60
C ASN A 271 -3.63 28.39 -11.59
N PHE A 272 -2.89 27.34 -11.95
CA PHE A 272 -2.07 26.62 -10.97
C PHE A 272 -1.01 27.53 -10.37
N ALA A 273 -0.19 28.17 -11.19
CA ALA A 273 0.83 29.11 -10.73
C ALA A 273 0.25 30.27 -9.91
N GLN A 274 -0.91 30.81 -10.32
CA GLN A 274 -1.61 31.85 -9.57
C GLN A 274 -2.07 31.34 -8.19
N SER A 275 -2.66 30.14 -8.13
CA SER A 275 -3.16 29.54 -6.90
C SER A 275 -2.04 29.23 -5.90
N VAL A 276 -0.86 28.84 -6.39
CA VAL A 276 0.36 28.69 -5.58
C VAL A 276 0.85 30.03 -5.05
N ALA A 277 0.95 31.04 -5.92
CA ALA A 277 1.42 32.38 -5.55
C ALA A 277 0.50 33.07 -4.52
N GLN A 278 -0.81 32.89 -4.65
CA GLN A 278 -1.82 33.46 -3.76
C GLN A 278 -2.15 32.59 -2.54
N LYS A 279 -1.47 31.45 -2.38
CA LYS A 279 -1.67 30.51 -1.27
C LYS A 279 -3.11 30.00 -1.13
N LEU A 280 -3.72 29.67 -2.26
CA LEU A 280 -5.10 29.19 -2.34
C LEU A 280 -5.21 27.66 -2.27
N LEU A 281 -4.10 26.93 -2.39
CA LEU A 281 -4.09 25.47 -2.37
C LEU A 281 -3.90 24.90 -0.95
N VAL A 282 -4.23 23.62 -0.81
CA VAL A 282 -3.82 22.80 0.33
C VAL A 282 -2.31 22.51 0.23
N TYR A 283 -1.59 22.58 1.36
CA TYR A 283 -0.13 22.46 1.41
C TYR A 283 0.33 21.16 2.07
N GLU A 284 1.57 20.74 1.81
CA GLU A 284 2.17 19.63 2.55
C GLU A 284 2.28 19.97 4.03
N ARG A 285 1.98 18.99 4.88
CA ARG A 285 2.05 19.16 6.33
C ARG A 285 3.49 19.47 6.76
N GLN A 286 3.67 20.38 7.71
CA GLN A 286 4.99 20.88 8.19
C GLN A 286 5.82 21.66 7.15
N SER A 287 5.34 21.85 5.92
CA SER A 287 5.87 22.90 5.06
C SER A 287 5.44 24.26 5.63
N GLU A 288 6.29 25.29 5.54
CA GLU A 288 5.90 26.68 5.82
C GLU A 288 4.92 27.26 4.77
N ARG A 289 4.03 26.42 4.24
CA ARG A 289 3.13 26.66 3.11
C ARG A 289 3.86 27.12 1.84
N SER A 290 4.98 26.48 1.56
CA SER A 290 5.77 26.70 0.34
C SER A 290 5.49 25.63 -0.72
N ILE A 291 5.06 24.44 -0.31
CA ILE A 291 4.92 23.27 -1.19
C ILE A 291 3.45 22.80 -1.23
N PRO A 292 2.74 22.98 -2.36
CA PRO A 292 1.37 22.46 -2.53
C PRO A 292 1.34 20.94 -2.37
N ALA A 293 0.34 20.42 -1.64
CA ALA A 293 0.11 18.98 -1.57
C ALA A 293 -0.66 18.54 -2.81
N LEU A 294 -0.05 17.68 -3.62
CA LEU A 294 -0.60 17.21 -4.88
C LEU A 294 -1.34 15.88 -4.70
N THR A 295 -2.37 15.69 -5.51
CA THR A 295 -3.21 14.49 -5.53
C THR A 295 -3.57 14.12 -6.96
N ARG A 296 -4.10 12.90 -7.13
CA ARG A 296 -4.65 12.44 -8.40
C ARG A 296 -6.17 12.60 -8.39
N TYR A 297 -6.69 13.17 -9.47
CA TYR A 297 -8.13 13.30 -9.65
C TYR A 297 -8.53 12.97 -11.09
N LYS A 298 -9.40 11.97 -11.27
CA LYS A 298 -9.87 11.51 -12.60
C LYS A 298 -8.70 11.20 -13.55
N SER A 299 -8.70 11.78 -14.76
CA SER A 299 -7.62 11.68 -15.76
C SER A 299 -6.40 12.54 -15.43
N VAL A 300 -6.53 13.50 -14.50
CA VAL A 300 -5.44 14.41 -14.13
C VAL A 300 -4.45 13.69 -13.23
N ALA A 301 -3.21 13.55 -13.70
CA ALA A 301 -2.15 12.86 -12.99
C ALA A 301 -1.74 13.58 -11.70
N SER A 302 -1.72 14.93 -11.74
CA SER A 302 -1.34 15.76 -10.61
C SER A 302 -2.18 17.04 -10.55
N ALA A 303 -2.83 17.25 -9.41
CA ALA A 303 -3.64 18.42 -9.13
C ALA A 303 -3.43 18.90 -7.70
N GLY A 304 -3.43 20.21 -7.50
CA GLY A 304 -3.60 20.81 -6.18
C GLY A 304 -5.08 20.82 -5.78
N VAL A 305 -5.38 20.71 -4.49
CA VAL A 305 -6.74 20.90 -3.97
C VAL A 305 -6.89 22.33 -3.50
N LEU A 306 -7.98 23.00 -3.87
CA LEU A 306 -8.28 24.35 -3.37
C LEU A 306 -8.54 24.32 -1.85
N ASP A 307 -7.83 25.09 -1.06
CA ASP A 307 -8.03 25.17 0.39
C ASP A 307 -9.20 26.10 0.72
N ILE A 308 -10.41 25.55 0.78
CA ILE A 308 -11.63 26.28 1.17
C ILE A 308 -11.65 26.77 2.61
N THR A 309 -10.71 26.32 3.45
CA THR A 309 -10.61 26.82 4.83
C THR A 309 -9.86 28.14 4.90
N ASN A 310 -9.23 28.53 3.80
CA ASN A 310 -8.71 29.87 3.57
C ASN A 310 -9.88 30.80 3.16
N ASN A 311 -9.96 31.96 3.81
CA ASN A 311 -11.00 32.95 3.54
C ASN A 311 -10.91 33.55 2.11
N ALA A 312 -9.78 33.41 1.41
CA ALA A 312 -9.59 33.92 0.05
C ALA A 312 -10.10 32.97 -1.06
N SER A 313 -10.10 31.66 -0.81
CA SER A 313 -10.33 30.65 -1.85
C SER A 313 -11.76 30.60 -2.37
N ILE A 314 -12.75 30.66 -1.48
CA ILE A 314 -14.17 30.63 -1.86
C ILE A 314 -14.58 31.88 -2.66
N PRO A 315 -14.27 33.13 -2.21
CA PRO A 315 -14.53 34.31 -3.02
C PRO A 315 -13.87 34.26 -4.39
N TRP A 316 -12.62 33.79 -4.45
CA TRP A 316 -11.88 33.63 -5.72
C TRP A 316 -12.59 32.66 -6.68
N LEU A 317 -13.08 31.53 -6.17
CA LEU A 317 -13.83 30.57 -6.98
C LEU A 317 -15.19 31.14 -7.42
N ILE A 318 -15.94 31.77 -6.51
CA ILE A 318 -17.25 32.36 -6.82
C ILE A 318 -17.13 33.41 -7.92
N GLU A 319 -16.11 34.28 -7.87
CA GLU A 319 -15.87 35.30 -8.91
C GLU A 319 -15.73 34.65 -10.30
N LYS A 320 -14.96 33.55 -10.40
CA LYS A 320 -14.77 32.81 -11.66
C LYS A 320 -16.08 32.17 -12.13
N LEU A 321 -16.81 31.50 -11.24
CA LEU A 321 -18.07 30.83 -11.57
C LEU A 321 -19.16 31.83 -11.98
N GLU A 322 -19.30 32.95 -11.26
CA GLU A 322 -20.23 34.02 -11.63
C GLU A 322 -19.90 34.62 -12.99
N LYS A 323 -18.60 34.81 -13.30
CA LYS A 323 -18.17 35.30 -14.60
C LYS A 323 -18.63 34.38 -15.72
N ILE A 324 -18.40 33.07 -15.59
CA ILE A 324 -18.84 32.08 -16.57
C ILE A 324 -20.37 32.08 -16.70
N GLN A 325 -21.07 32.10 -15.55
CA GLN A 325 -22.53 32.13 -15.52
C GLN A 325 -23.11 33.36 -16.22
N LYS A 326 -22.54 34.54 -15.98
CA LYS A 326 -22.97 35.80 -16.62
C LYS A 326 -22.63 35.83 -18.12
N THR A 327 -21.44 35.38 -18.51
CA THR A 327 -20.98 35.43 -19.91
C THR A 327 -21.75 34.45 -20.80
N TYR A 328 -21.89 33.19 -20.37
CA TYR A 328 -22.49 32.14 -21.21
C TYR A 328 -23.95 31.81 -20.85
N LYS A 329 -24.51 32.49 -19.84
CA LYS A 329 -25.91 32.35 -19.39
C LYS A 329 -26.28 30.91 -19.02
N ILE A 330 -25.35 30.14 -18.44
CA ILE A 330 -25.66 28.79 -17.94
C ILE A 330 -26.59 28.84 -16.71
N ASP A 331 -27.38 27.79 -16.51
CA ASP A 331 -28.48 27.75 -15.54
C ASP A 331 -28.03 27.30 -14.14
N GLY A 332 -26.91 26.59 -14.04
CA GLY A 332 -26.36 26.18 -12.75
C GLY A 332 -25.16 25.25 -12.86
N PHE A 333 -24.80 24.67 -11.72
CA PHE A 333 -23.62 23.84 -11.55
C PHE A 333 -23.94 22.49 -10.90
N TYR A 334 -23.09 21.52 -11.18
CA TYR A 334 -23.05 20.21 -10.52
C TYR A 334 -21.69 20.04 -9.84
N LEU A 335 -21.67 19.79 -8.52
CA LEU A 335 -20.41 19.71 -7.77
C LEU A 335 -19.85 18.29 -7.76
N ASP A 336 -18.66 18.15 -8.34
CA ASP A 336 -17.96 16.89 -8.50
C ASP A 336 -16.73 16.83 -7.58
N PHE A 337 -16.91 16.20 -6.42
CA PHE A 337 -15.92 16.17 -5.33
C PHE A 337 -15.00 14.94 -5.39
N GLY A 338 -15.42 13.87 -6.05
CA GLY A 338 -14.86 12.54 -5.84
C GLY A 338 -15.10 12.05 -4.40
N THR A 339 -14.11 11.34 -3.86
CA THR A 339 -14.18 10.68 -2.55
C THR A 339 -13.13 11.25 -1.59
N SER A 340 -13.16 10.88 -0.31
CA SER A 340 -12.11 11.29 0.64
C SER A 340 -10.70 10.86 0.24
N GLN A 341 -10.56 9.78 -0.55
CA GLN A 341 -9.26 9.31 -1.06
C GLN A 341 -8.65 10.24 -2.12
N ASN A 342 -9.42 11.19 -2.65
CA ASN A 342 -8.90 12.18 -3.59
C ASN A 342 -8.22 13.36 -2.88
N MET A 343 -8.27 13.46 -1.55
CA MET A 343 -7.42 14.38 -0.79
C MET A 343 -5.97 13.89 -0.74
N PRO A 344 -4.96 14.77 -0.80
CA PRO A 344 -3.55 14.36 -0.64
C PRO A 344 -3.34 13.65 0.71
N HIS A 345 -2.43 12.68 0.80
CA HIS A 345 -2.26 11.91 2.04
C HIS A 345 -1.60 12.70 3.18
N TYR A 346 -0.66 13.59 2.85
CA TYR A 346 0.14 14.33 3.85
C TYR A 346 -0.08 15.83 3.71
N TYR A 347 -1.28 16.28 4.08
CA TYR A 347 -1.72 17.64 3.84
C TYR A 347 -2.00 18.45 5.11
N GLN A 348 -2.02 19.77 4.94
CA GLN A 348 -2.44 20.74 5.93
C GLN A 348 -3.25 21.86 5.26
N CYS A 349 -4.48 22.03 5.74
CA CYS A 349 -5.34 23.18 5.39
C CYS A 349 -5.06 24.37 6.33
N ASN A 350 -5.56 25.55 5.95
CA ASN A 350 -5.43 26.77 6.74
C ASN A 350 -6.13 26.67 8.10
N LYS A 351 -7.32 26.07 8.14
CA LYS A 351 -7.98 25.60 9.37
C LYS A 351 -8.02 24.09 9.36
N THR A 352 -7.75 23.48 10.50
CA THR A 352 -7.73 22.03 10.65
C THR A 352 -9.11 21.42 10.43
N LEU A 353 -9.18 20.48 9.49
CA LEU A 353 -10.36 19.64 9.29
C LEU A 353 -10.34 18.46 10.26
N TYR A 354 -11.51 18.06 10.77
CA TYR A 354 -11.64 16.89 11.64
C TYR A 354 -11.50 15.56 10.89
N ASN A 355 -11.90 15.54 9.61
CA ASN A 355 -11.63 14.48 8.66
C ASN A 355 -11.68 15.06 7.23
N PRO A 356 -11.22 14.32 6.20
CA PRO A 356 -11.27 14.78 4.81
C PRO A 356 -12.68 15.10 4.28
N ASP A 357 -13.73 14.48 4.81
CA ASP A 357 -15.11 14.68 4.36
C ASP A 357 -15.71 16.02 4.78
N GLN A 358 -15.24 16.61 5.88
CA GLN A 358 -15.65 17.95 6.32
C GLN A 358 -15.44 18.98 5.20
N TYR A 359 -14.42 18.78 4.36
CA TYR A 359 -14.16 19.58 3.18
C TYR A 359 -15.41 19.76 2.32
N LYS A 360 -16.13 18.65 2.05
CA LYS A 360 -17.32 18.65 1.18
C LYS A 360 -18.44 19.49 1.77
N THR A 361 -18.69 19.38 3.08
CA THR A 361 -19.71 20.18 3.77
C THR A 361 -19.39 21.67 3.73
N ILE A 362 -18.15 22.07 4.02
CA ILE A 362 -17.74 23.47 3.99
C ILE A 362 -17.88 24.02 2.56
N PHE A 363 -17.45 23.25 1.56
CA PHE A 363 -17.50 23.65 0.15
C PHE A 363 -18.94 23.85 -0.32
N THR A 364 -19.80 22.86 -0.12
CA THR A 364 -21.20 22.89 -0.54
C THR A 364 -21.95 24.03 0.15
N THR A 365 -21.85 24.15 1.47
CA THR A 365 -22.52 25.22 2.24
C THR A 365 -22.08 26.61 1.81
N ALA A 366 -20.82 26.77 1.40
CA ALA A 366 -20.28 28.06 0.97
C ALA A 366 -20.80 28.52 -0.40
N LEU A 367 -21.23 27.58 -1.25
CA LEU A 367 -21.77 27.87 -2.59
C LEU A 367 -23.30 27.92 -2.62
N GLU A 368 -23.95 27.19 -1.72
CA GLU A 368 -25.40 27.20 -1.55
C GLU A 368 -25.92 28.62 -1.28
N GLY A 369 -26.93 29.04 -2.03
CA GLY A 369 -27.54 30.36 -1.91
C GLY A 369 -26.79 31.50 -2.62
N VAL A 370 -25.56 31.27 -3.07
CA VAL A 370 -24.77 32.21 -3.90
C VAL A 370 -24.91 31.88 -5.38
N ILE A 371 -24.70 30.61 -5.75
CA ILE A 371 -24.85 30.11 -7.11
C ILE A 371 -25.87 28.97 -7.16
N SER A 372 -26.46 28.74 -8.33
CA SER A 372 -27.42 27.65 -8.55
C SER A 372 -26.68 26.32 -8.62
N VAL A 373 -26.88 25.43 -7.64
CA VAL A 373 -26.31 24.07 -7.60
C VAL A 373 -27.45 23.07 -7.65
N ILE A 374 -27.49 22.26 -8.72
CA ILE A 374 -28.58 21.29 -8.93
C ILE A 374 -28.24 19.88 -8.43
N GLY A 375 -26.97 19.61 -8.15
CA GLY A 375 -26.57 18.33 -7.57
C GLY A 375 -25.12 18.22 -7.15
N VAL A 376 -24.86 17.19 -6.34
CA VAL A 376 -23.55 16.89 -5.78
C VAL A 376 -23.23 15.40 -5.92
N SER A 377 -21.98 15.08 -6.25
CA SER A 377 -21.48 13.71 -6.43
C SER A 377 -21.22 12.94 -5.12
N SER A 378 -20.99 13.63 -4.02
CA SER A 378 -20.63 13.05 -2.71
C SER A 378 -21.03 14.00 -1.59
N ALA A 379 -21.49 13.45 -0.46
CA ALA A 379 -21.96 14.25 0.66
C ALA A 379 -21.85 13.50 2.00
N VAL A 380 -21.62 14.25 3.09
CA VAL A 380 -21.75 13.77 4.49
C VAL A 380 -22.77 14.56 5.32
N THR A 381 -23.28 15.63 4.72
CA THR A 381 -24.36 16.48 5.22
C THR A 381 -25.40 16.60 4.11
N VAL A 382 -26.68 16.72 4.46
CA VAL A 382 -27.75 16.87 3.48
C VAL A 382 -27.57 18.23 2.81
N PRO A 383 -27.33 18.29 1.49
CA PRO A 383 -27.24 19.57 0.80
C PRO A 383 -28.62 20.22 0.76
N ARG A 384 -28.64 21.55 0.74
CA ARG A 384 -29.86 22.31 0.67
C ARG A 384 -30.48 22.21 -0.74
N PRO A 385 -31.82 22.10 -0.86
CA PRO A 385 -32.48 22.18 -2.16
C PRO A 385 -32.09 23.47 -2.91
N PRO A 386 -31.92 23.45 -4.25
CA PRO A 386 -32.35 22.40 -5.17
C PRO A 386 -31.31 21.30 -5.44
N ALA A 387 -30.25 21.18 -4.64
CA ALA A 387 -29.20 20.19 -4.88
C ALA A 387 -29.64 18.75 -4.56
N PHE A 388 -29.62 17.87 -5.57
CA PHE A 388 -29.84 16.43 -5.41
C PHE A 388 -28.50 15.70 -5.24
N VAL A 389 -28.48 14.65 -4.41
CA VAL A 389 -27.28 13.84 -4.22
C VAL A 389 -27.26 12.68 -5.20
N SER A 390 -26.17 12.54 -5.94
CA SER A 390 -26.01 11.45 -6.90
C SER A 390 -25.75 10.11 -6.20
N LEU A 391 -26.40 9.06 -6.72
CA LEU A 391 -26.02 7.69 -6.41
C LEU A 391 -24.59 7.40 -6.88
N PRO A 392 -23.90 6.41 -6.30
CA PRO A 392 -22.55 6.06 -6.74
C PRO A 392 -22.57 5.63 -8.22
N PRO A 393 -21.50 5.90 -8.97
CA PRO A 393 -21.41 5.45 -10.34
C PRO A 393 -21.40 3.91 -10.39
N VAL A 394 -22.32 3.33 -11.16
CA VAL A 394 -22.48 1.88 -11.29
C VAL A 394 -22.18 1.43 -12.71
N ASN A 395 -21.60 0.25 -12.85
CA ASN A 395 -21.34 -0.34 -14.15
C ASN A 395 -22.64 -0.75 -14.85
N SER A 396 -22.61 -0.73 -16.18
CA SER A 396 -23.68 -1.25 -17.05
C SER A 396 -23.81 -2.78 -16.92
N SER A 397 -24.44 -3.24 -15.83
CA SER A 397 -24.64 -4.65 -15.50
C SER A 397 -25.90 -4.87 -14.66
N TRP A 398 -26.36 -6.11 -14.57
CA TRP A 398 -27.49 -6.50 -13.70
C TRP A 398 -27.19 -6.31 -12.20
N GLU A 399 -25.93 -6.49 -11.79
CA GLU A 399 -25.48 -6.16 -10.43
C GLU A 399 -25.54 -4.64 -10.17
N GLY A 400 -25.12 -3.85 -11.15
CA GLY A 400 -25.25 -2.39 -11.12
C GLY A 400 -26.71 -1.96 -10.98
N LEU A 401 -27.62 -2.57 -11.73
CA LEU A 401 -29.06 -2.32 -11.63
C LEU A 401 -29.62 -2.63 -10.23
N ARG A 402 -29.22 -3.75 -9.61
CA ARG A 402 -29.58 -4.06 -8.21
C ARG A 402 -29.05 -3.02 -7.23
N THR A 403 -27.81 -2.59 -7.43
CA THR A 403 -27.15 -1.59 -6.57
C THR A 403 -27.89 -0.24 -6.58
N VAL A 404 -28.55 0.13 -7.69
CA VAL A 404 -29.38 1.35 -7.75
C VAL A 404 -30.51 1.30 -6.71
N VAL A 405 -31.19 0.16 -6.59
CA VAL A 405 -32.32 -0.01 -5.65
C VAL A 405 -31.81 0.09 -4.20
N THR A 406 -30.80 -0.70 -3.84
CA THR A 406 -30.26 -0.70 -2.47
C THR A 406 -29.62 0.64 -2.10
N SER A 407 -29.00 1.34 -3.05
CA SER A 407 -28.48 2.70 -2.84
C SER A 407 -29.59 3.70 -2.58
N ALA A 408 -30.68 3.68 -3.37
CA ALA A 408 -31.82 4.56 -3.18
C ALA A 408 -32.48 4.37 -1.81
N LEU A 409 -32.69 3.12 -1.39
CA LEU A 409 -33.23 2.77 -0.08
C LEU A 409 -32.32 3.24 1.06
N THR A 410 -31.02 2.97 0.93
CA THR A 410 -30.02 3.36 1.93
C THR A 410 -29.99 4.87 2.11
N TYR A 411 -29.92 5.63 1.01
CA TYR A 411 -29.82 7.09 1.04
C TYR A 411 -31.08 7.72 1.63
N GLY A 412 -32.25 7.17 1.30
CA GLY A 412 -33.50 7.58 1.94
C GLY A 412 -33.45 7.41 3.46
N ILE A 413 -32.96 6.28 3.97
CA ILE A 413 -32.88 6.00 5.41
C ILE A 413 -31.81 6.81 6.13
N ILE A 414 -30.72 7.18 5.45
CA ILE A 414 -29.72 8.08 6.04
C ILE A 414 -30.10 9.57 5.95
N GLY A 415 -31.32 9.88 5.51
CA GLY A 415 -31.90 11.22 5.54
C GLY A 415 -31.64 12.07 4.30
N TYR A 416 -31.40 11.45 3.14
CA TYR A 416 -31.24 12.14 1.86
C TYR A 416 -32.48 11.93 0.98
N PRO A 417 -33.50 12.82 1.07
CA PRO A 417 -34.76 12.63 0.37
C PRO A 417 -34.67 12.90 -1.15
N PHE A 418 -33.69 13.71 -1.58
CA PHE A 418 -33.48 14.12 -2.96
C PHE A 418 -32.28 13.40 -3.57
N ILE A 419 -32.54 12.28 -4.24
CA ILE A 419 -31.52 11.46 -4.89
C ILE A 419 -31.57 11.61 -6.42
N MET A 420 -30.40 11.68 -7.04
CA MET A 420 -30.23 11.66 -8.49
C MET A 420 -29.62 10.31 -8.90
N PRO A 421 -30.41 9.39 -9.48
CA PRO A 421 -29.88 8.15 -10.01
C PRO A 421 -28.90 8.38 -11.16
N GLY A 422 -28.01 7.40 -11.38
CA GLY A 422 -27.13 7.35 -12.55
C GLY A 422 -27.90 7.24 -13.87
N PRO A 423 -27.20 7.36 -15.01
CA PRO A 423 -27.82 7.27 -16.32
C PRO A 423 -28.43 5.89 -16.59
N ILE A 424 -29.50 5.86 -17.39
CA ILE A 424 -30.14 4.62 -17.84
C ILE A 424 -29.12 3.74 -18.57
N GLY A 425 -29.00 2.50 -18.11
CA GLY A 425 -28.05 1.52 -18.62
C GLY A 425 -26.68 1.53 -17.92
N GLY A 426 -26.44 2.40 -16.93
CA GLY A 426 -25.20 2.47 -16.14
C GLY A 426 -24.20 3.53 -16.63
N ASP A 427 -23.23 3.87 -15.79
CA ASP A 427 -22.26 4.96 -16.03
C ASP A 427 -21.14 4.57 -17.00
N TYR A 428 -20.74 3.30 -17.02
CA TYR A 428 -19.67 2.78 -17.87
C TYR A 428 -19.76 1.27 -18.08
N LEU A 429 -19.24 0.79 -19.21
CA LEU A 429 -19.10 -0.63 -19.53
C LEU A 429 -17.72 -1.14 -19.15
N LEU A 430 -17.65 -2.16 -18.29
CA LEU A 430 -16.40 -2.88 -18.05
C LEU A 430 -16.23 -3.95 -19.13
N PRO A 431 -15.06 -4.04 -19.80
CA PRO A 431 -14.72 -5.19 -20.60
C PRO A 431 -14.80 -6.48 -19.74
N PRO A 432 -15.21 -7.63 -20.30
CA PRO A 432 -15.31 -8.89 -19.54
C PRO A 432 -14.01 -9.31 -18.84
N SER A 433 -12.86 -8.79 -19.28
CA SER A 433 -11.52 -9.03 -18.73
C SER A 433 -11.08 -8.08 -17.61
N ALA A 434 -11.85 -7.03 -17.32
CA ALA A 434 -11.42 -5.89 -16.49
C ALA A 434 -11.94 -5.90 -15.04
N SER A 435 -12.59 -6.98 -14.59
CA SER A 435 -13.26 -7.01 -13.28
C SER A 435 -12.33 -6.83 -12.07
N ASN A 436 -11.02 -7.05 -12.23
CA ASN A 436 -10.02 -6.95 -11.14
C ASN A 436 -8.84 -5.99 -11.43
N GLU A 437 -8.90 -5.18 -12.50
CA GLU A 437 -7.89 -4.15 -12.80
C GLU A 437 -8.38 -2.74 -12.49
N THR A 438 -7.49 -1.87 -12.00
CA THR A 438 -7.68 -0.42 -12.07
C THR A 438 -7.53 0.04 -13.52
N VAL A 439 -8.54 -0.23 -14.35
CA VAL A 439 -8.67 0.46 -15.63
C VAL A 439 -8.95 1.93 -15.30
N SER A 440 -8.06 2.83 -15.75
CA SER A 440 -8.33 4.26 -15.71
C SER A 440 -9.45 4.53 -16.71
N PHE A 441 -10.61 4.94 -16.19
CA PHE A 441 -11.91 5.06 -16.86
C PHE A 441 -11.98 6.11 -18.00
N TYR A 442 -10.84 6.63 -18.47
CA TYR A 442 -10.77 7.78 -19.38
C TYR A 442 -10.16 7.46 -20.76
N PHE A 443 -9.83 6.20 -21.04
CA PHE A 443 -9.15 5.79 -22.29
C PHE A 443 -9.98 4.89 -23.21
N MET A 444 -11.27 4.68 -22.93
CA MET A 444 -12.11 3.89 -23.84
C MET A 444 -12.68 4.76 -24.96
N GLU A 445 -12.40 4.36 -26.19
CA GLU A 445 -13.22 4.73 -27.36
C GLU A 445 -14.68 4.36 -27.09
N GLU A 446 -15.61 5.17 -27.62
CA GLU A 446 -17.05 5.18 -27.30
C GLU A 446 -17.58 3.83 -26.79
N PRO A 447 -17.96 3.73 -25.50
CA PRO A 447 -18.43 2.47 -24.95
C PRO A 447 -19.65 2.00 -25.76
N PRO A 448 -19.75 0.70 -26.09
CA PRO A 448 -20.86 0.20 -26.89
C PRO A 448 -22.20 0.44 -26.18
N LEU A 449 -23.32 0.33 -26.89
CA LEU A 449 -24.62 0.43 -26.23
C LEU A 449 -24.79 -0.74 -25.23
N PRO A 450 -25.36 -0.49 -24.03
CA PRO A 450 -25.79 -1.56 -23.13
C PRO A 450 -26.66 -2.61 -23.82
N ASP A 451 -26.75 -3.82 -23.26
CA ASP A 451 -27.69 -4.84 -23.74
C ASP A 451 -29.14 -4.28 -23.75
N GLN A 452 -29.90 -4.56 -24.81
CA GLN A 452 -31.25 -4.01 -25.01
C GLN A 452 -32.19 -4.34 -23.85
N GLU A 453 -32.12 -5.57 -23.32
CA GLU A 453 -32.94 -6.00 -22.19
C GLU A 453 -32.55 -5.23 -20.93
N LEU A 454 -31.24 -5.11 -20.67
CA LEU A 454 -30.73 -4.36 -19.53
C LEU A 454 -31.15 -2.88 -19.60
N TYR A 455 -31.03 -2.24 -20.76
CA TYR A 455 -31.46 -0.86 -20.98
C TYR A 455 -32.96 -0.68 -20.71
N LEU A 456 -33.79 -1.59 -21.20
CA LEU A 456 -35.24 -1.57 -20.95
C LEU A 456 -35.58 -1.75 -19.47
N ARG A 457 -34.97 -2.72 -18.78
CA ARG A 457 -35.19 -2.92 -17.33
C ARG A 457 -34.71 -1.72 -16.51
N TRP A 458 -33.62 -1.09 -16.93
CA TRP A 458 -33.13 0.13 -16.29
C TRP A 458 -34.04 1.33 -16.52
N MET A 459 -34.59 1.48 -17.73
CA MET A 459 -35.61 2.49 -18.03
C MET A 459 -36.87 2.26 -17.19
N GLN A 460 -37.32 1.01 -17.06
CA GLN A 460 -38.45 0.64 -16.20
C GLN A 460 -38.20 1.05 -14.75
N LEU A 461 -37.01 0.77 -14.19
CA LEU A 461 -36.65 1.21 -12.84
C LEU A 461 -36.60 2.74 -12.72
N ALA A 462 -35.88 3.42 -13.62
CA ALA A 462 -35.68 4.87 -13.59
C ALA A 462 -36.99 5.65 -13.70
N THR A 463 -38.00 5.09 -14.39
CA THR A 463 -39.35 5.66 -14.50
C THR A 463 -39.95 6.00 -13.14
N PHE A 464 -39.65 5.20 -12.11
CA PHE A 464 -40.18 5.32 -10.76
C PHE A 464 -39.23 5.99 -9.75
N LEU A 465 -38.02 6.39 -10.17
CA LEU A 465 -37.08 7.12 -9.32
C LEU A 465 -37.27 8.65 -9.47
N PRO A 466 -36.76 9.48 -8.53
CA PRO A 466 -37.04 10.91 -8.52
C PRO A 466 -36.58 11.64 -9.79
N VAL A 467 -35.41 11.28 -10.33
CA VAL A 467 -34.83 11.89 -11.55
C VAL A 467 -34.54 10.80 -12.58
N ILE A 468 -34.81 11.07 -13.86
CA ILE A 468 -34.34 10.24 -14.98
C ILE A 468 -33.11 10.90 -15.60
N ARG A 469 -32.04 10.13 -15.75
CA ARG A 469 -30.81 10.57 -16.41
C ARG A 469 -30.52 9.72 -17.64
N PHE A 470 -30.17 10.36 -18.75
CA PHE A 470 -29.80 9.71 -20.00
C PHE A 470 -28.36 10.01 -20.35
N THR A 471 -27.63 8.98 -20.81
CA THR A 471 -26.39 9.16 -21.59
C THR A 471 -26.65 8.69 -23.02
N HIS A 472 -27.21 7.50 -23.19
CA HIS A 472 -27.63 6.93 -24.47
C HIS A 472 -29.10 7.20 -24.75
N LEU A 473 -29.43 7.58 -25.99
CA LEU A 473 -30.81 7.83 -26.41
C LEU A 473 -31.49 6.53 -26.87
N PRO A 474 -32.80 6.36 -26.65
CA PRO A 474 -33.55 5.20 -27.16
C PRO A 474 -33.40 4.97 -28.67
N SER A 475 -33.29 6.05 -29.44
CA SER A 475 -33.11 6.01 -30.90
C SER A 475 -31.77 5.41 -31.36
N GLU A 476 -30.75 5.35 -30.48
CA GLU A 476 -29.44 4.77 -30.80
C GLU A 476 -29.52 3.27 -31.06
N TYR A 477 -30.47 2.59 -30.42
CA TYR A 477 -30.68 1.17 -30.58
C TYR A 477 -31.32 0.77 -31.92
N LYS A 478 -31.86 1.75 -32.67
CA LYS A 478 -32.57 1.51 -33.94
C LYS A 478 -33.63 0.41 -33.83
N SER A 479 -34.31 0.34 -32.68
CA SER A 479 -35.30 -0.67 -32.33
C SER A 479 -36.64 0.00 -32.05
N GLU A 480 -37.67 -0.35 -32.84
CA GLU A 480 -39.03 0.15 -32.66
C GLU A 480 -39.59 -0.26 -31.29
N LEU A 481 -39.30 -1.48 -30.86
CA LEU A 481 -39.68 -2.01 -29.53
C LEU A 481 -39.15 -1.13 -28.39
N ILE A 482 -37.89 -0.69 -28.46
CA ILE A 482 -37.31 0.18 -27.42
C ILE A 482 -37.97 1.56 -27.44
N MET A 483 -38.23 2.10 -28.62
CA MET A 483 -38.89 3.40 -28.78
C MET A 483 -40.32 3.39 -28.22
N GLU A 484 -41.10 2.36 -28.53
CA GLU A 484 -42.47 2.20 -28.03
C GLU A 484 -42.50 2.01 -26.51
N ALA A 485 -41.66 1.12 -25.98
CA ALA A 485 -41.57 0.88 -24.54
C ALA A 485 -41.18 2.16 -23.77
N VAL A 486 -40.19 2.92 -24.25
CA VAL A 486 -39.77 4.16 -23.58
C VAL A 486 -40.87 5.23 -23.66
N LYS A 487 -41.63 5.30 -24.76
CA LYS A 487 -42.78 6.20 -24.91
C LYS A 487 -43.89 5.87 -23.92
N GLU A 488 -44.22 4.58 -23.76
CA GLU A 488 -45.20 4.11 -22.78
C GLU A 488 -44.76 4.41 -21.34
N LEU A 489 -43.50 4.09 -20.99
CA LEU A 489 -42.94 4.36 -19.67
C LEU A 489 -42.91 5.86 -19.36
N THR A 490 -42.63 6.71 -20.35
CA THR A 490 -42.72 8.17 -20.20
C THR A 490 -44.14 8.61 -19.88
N LEU A 491 -45.16 8.01 -20.53
CA LEU A 491 -46.56 8.30 -20.25
C LEU A 491 -46.96 7.87 -18.84
N ILE A 492 -46.49 6.69 -18.39
CA ILE A 492 -46.70 6.20 -17.02
C ILE A 492 -46.08 7.17 -16.02
N ARG A 493 -44.84 7.61 -16.24
CA ARG A 493 -44.18 8.61 -15.38
C ARG A 493 -45.00 9.88 -15.25
N GLN A 494 -45.47 10.42 -16.38
CA GLN A 494 -46.24 11.66 -16.40
C GLN A 494 -47.60 11.54 -15.70
N LYS A 495 -48.31 10.43 -15.90
CA LYS A 495 -49.67 10.26 -15.39
C LYS A 495 -49.74 9.75 -13.96
N ALA A 496 -48.81 8.87 -13.56
CA ALA A 496 -48.86 8.17 -12.28
C ALA A 496 -47.74 8.58 -11.32
N VAL A 497 -46.48 8.66 -11.80
CA VAL A 497 -45.32 8.82 -10.90
C VAL A 497 -45.10 10.28 -10.47
N ILE A 498 -45.05 11.22 -11.42
CA ILE A 498 -44.78 12.65 -11.13
C ILE A 498 -45.81 13.24 -10.14
N PRO A 499 -47.13 12.99 -10.27
CA PRO A 499 -48.10 13.45 -9.28
C PRO A 499 -47.83 12.94 -7.86
N LEU A 500 -47.36 11.70 -7.72
CA LEU A 500 -46.99 11.13 -6.41
C LEU A 500 -45.72 11.77 -5.86
N LEU A 501 -44.67 11.93 -6.68
CA LEU A 501 -43.45 12.62 -6.27
C LEU A 501 -43.75 14.05 -5.77
N LYS A 502 -44.67 14.76 -6.43
CA LYS A 502 -45.14 16.08 -6.00
C LYS A 502 -45.97 16.04 -4.72
N LYS A 503 -46.87 15.05 -4.57
CA LYS A 503 -47.67 14.86 -3.35
C LYS A 503 -46.76 14.72 -2.12
N TYR A 504 -45.74 13.87 -2.22
CA TYR A 504 -44.81 13.57 -1.13
C TYR A 504 -43.62 14.53 -1.02
N LEU A 505 -43.55 15.56 -1.88
CA LEU A 505 -42.52 16.60 -1.77
C LEU A 505 -42.64 17.35 -0.43
N SER A 506 -43.87 17.57 0.04
CA SER A 506 -44.10 18.24 1.32
C SER A 506 -43.55 17.43 2.50
N ASP A 507 -43.77 16.11 2.54
CA ASP A 507 -43.17 15.20 3.53
C ASP A 507 -41.64 15.27 3.51
N ALA A 508 -41.04 15.25 2.32
CA ALA A 508 -39.59 15.33 2.15
C ALA A 508 -39.01 16.66 2.67
N MET A 509 -39.70 17.77 2.39
CA MET A 509 -39.25 19.12 2.77
C MET A 509 -39.51 19.44 4.24
N ASN A 510 -40.65 19.03 4.80
CA ASN A 510 -41.06 19.34 6.17
C ASN A 510 -40.47 18.36 7.19
N GLU A 511 -40.52 17.07 6.87
CA GLU A 511 -40.30 15.98 7.82
C GLU A 511 -39.03 15.17 7.52
N GLY A 512 -38.34 15.47 6.42
CA GLY A 512 -37.14 14.76 5.99
C GLY A 512 -37.40 13.32 5.55
N LEU A 513 -38.66 12.94 5.28
CA LEU A 513 -39.02 11.61 4.81
C LEU A 513 -38.59 11.43 3.35
N PRO A 514 -38.00 10.29 2.97
CA PRO A 514 -37.60 10.10 1.59
C PRO A 514 -38.79 9.92 0.66
N LEU A 515 -38.63 10.38 -0.58
CA LEU A 515 -39.62 10.15 -1.65
C LEU A 515 -39.71 8.67 -2.00
N ILE A 516 -38.56 7.99 -2.05
CA ILE A 516 -38.43 6.55 -2.24
C ILE A 516 -38.26 5.90 -0.87
N ARG A 517 -39.22 5.06 -0.48
CA ARG A 517 -39.30 4.49 0.86
C ARG A 517 -39.09 2.97 0.81
N PRO A 518 -38.36 2.39 1.75
CA PRO A 518 -38.40 0.95 1.99
C PRO A 518 -39.74 0.55 2.57
N LEU A 519 -40.15 -0.70 2.33
CA LEU A 519 -41.47 -1.18 2.72
C LEU A 519 -41.71 -1.13 4.23
N TRP A 520 -40.68 -1.26 5.06
CA TRP A 520 -40.85 -1.14 6.52
C TRP A 520 -41.34 0.25 6.97
N MET A 521 -41.16 1.30 6.16
CA MET A 521 -41.75 2.61 6.50
C MET A 521 -43.27 2.64 6.33
N LEU A 522 -43.84 1.68 5.59
CA LEU A 522 -45.29 1.46 5.46
C LEU A 522 -45.81 0.62 6.61
N ASP A 523 -45.09 -0.45 6.94
CA ASP A 523 -45.42 -1.36 8.03
C ASP A 523 -44.14 -1.90 8.69
N ALA A 524 -43.76 -1.29 9.81
CA ALA A 524 -42.55 -1.62 10.55
C ALA A 524 -42.70 -2.89 11.41
N GLN A 525 -43.94 -3.38 11.61
CA GLN A 525 -44.22 -4.58 12.41
C GLN A 525 -44.22 -5.84 11.54
N ASP A 526 -44.35 -5.68 10.24
CA ASP A 526 -44.30 -6.76 9.26
C ASP A 526 -42.86 -7.20 8.99
N THR A 527 -42.52 -8.42 9.41
CA THR A 527 -41.18 -8.99 9.25
C THR A 527 -40.73 -9.09 7.80
N ALA A 528 -41.65 -9.26 6.84
CA ALA A 528 -41.27 -9.30 5.43
C ALA A 528 -40.81 -7.90 4.96
N CYS A 529 -41.54 -6.85 5.33
CA CYS A 529 -41.21 -5.46 5.01
C CYS A 529 -39.81 -5.03 5.52
N LEU A 530 -39.33 -5.64 6.60
CA LEU A 530 -38.00 -5.38 7.16
C LEU A 530 -36.85 -5.90 6.26
N TYR A 531 -37.10 -6.97 5.49
CA TYR A 531 -36.06 -7.66 4.72
C TYR A 531 -36.06 -7.33 3.23
N VAL A 532 -37.20 -6.92 2.65
CA VAL A 532 -37.29 -6.65 1.21
C VAL A 532 -36.29 -5.58 0.79
N ASN A 533 -35.44 -5.94 -0.18
CA ASN A 533 -34.34 -5.10 -0.68
C ASN A 533 -34.40 -4.84 -2.20
N ASP A 534 -35.39 -5.44 -2.87
CA ASP A 534 -35.58 -5.39 -4.32
C ASP A 534 -36.96 -4.82 -4.70
N GLU A 535 -37.64 -4.20 -3.74
CA GLU A 535 -38.89 -3.45 -3.90
C GLU A 535 -38.80 -2.15 -3.07
N PHE A 536 -39.50 -1.12 -3.54
CA PHE A 536 -39.61 0.16 -2.83
C PHE A 536 -40.99 0.77 -3.07
N SER A 537 -41.36 1.75 -2.26
CA SER A 537 -42.56 2.54 -2.47
C SER A 537 -42.27 4.00 -2.79
N ILE A 538 -43.17 4.64 -3.52
CA ILE A 538 -43.22 6.09 -3.68
C ILE A 538 -44.27 6.62 -2.72
N GLY A 539 -43.80 7.17 -1.60
CA GLY A 539 -44.67 7.45 -0.46
C GLY A 539 -45.42 6.21 0.00
N GLU A 540 -46.74 6.33 0.18
CA GLU A 540 -47.61 5.24 0.68
C GLU A 540 -48.52 4.63 -0.39
N ASP A 541 -48.56 5.18 -1.61
CA ASP A 541 -49.61 4.86 -2.58
C ASP A 541 -49.17 3.89 -3.69
N LEU A 542 -47.86 3.73 -3.93
CA LEU A 542 -47.34 2.95 -5.06
C LEU A 542 -46.14 2.11 -4.62
N ILE A 543 -46.22 0.79 -4.85
CA ILE A 543 -45.12 -0.15 -4.69
C ILE A 543 -44.56 -0.52 -6.06
N VAL A 544 -43.24 -0.59 -6.15
CA VAL A 544 -42.50 -0.87 -7.38
C VAL A 544 -41.58 -2.06 -7.12
N ALA A 545 -41.76 -3.11 -7.93
CA ALA A 545 -41.01 -4.35 -7.86
C ALA A 545 -40.27 -4.61 -9.21
N PRO A 546 -39.10 -3.99 -9.44
CA PRO A 546 -38.39 -4.07 -10.72
C PRO A 546 -37.86 -5.48 -11.05
N ILE A 547 -37.75 -5.85 -12.32
CA ILE A 547 -37.01 -7.06 -12.71
C ILE A 547 -35.51 -6.75 -12.69
N LEU A 548 -34.73 -7.55 -11.95
CA LEU A 548 -33.31 -7.29 -11.67
C LEU A 548 -32.36 -8.40 -12.15
N GLU A 549 -32.87 -9.38 -12.90
CA GLU A 549 -32.07 -10.46 -13.49
C GLU A 549 -32.37 -10.66 -14.98
N LYS A 550 -31.36 -11.13 -15.71
CA LYS A 550 -31.44 -11.37 -17.15
C LYS A 550 -32.41 -12.52 -17.47
N GLY A 551 -33.29 -12.31 -18.44
CA GLY A 551 -34.27 -13.29 -18.91
C GLY A 551 -35.39 -13.58 -17.91
N GLN A 552 -35.48 -12.82 -16.81
CA GLN A 552 -36.49 -13.04 -15.79
C GLN A 552 -37.82 -12.42 -16.21
N LEU A 553 -38.86 -13.25 -16.28
CA LEU A 553 -40.23 -12.86 -16.65
C LEU A 553 -41.23 -13.02 -15.52
N GLN A 554 -40.76 -13.52 -14.38
CA GLN A 554 -41.57 -13.68 -13.18
C GLN A 554 -40.72 -13.42 -11.95
N ARG A 555 -41.32 -12.79 -10.95
CA ARG A 555 -40.66 -12.54 -9.66
C ARG A 555 -41.61 -12.75 -8.50
N GLU A 556 -41.02 -12.84 -7.33
CA GLU A 556 -41.73 -12.76 -6.06
C GLU A 556 -42.02 -11.29 -5.77
N VAL A 557 -43.24 -11.00 -5.30
CA VAL A 557 -43.65 -9.64 -4.93
C VAL A 557 -44.29 -9.65 -3.55
N TYR A 558 -43.81 -8.82 -2.63
CA TYR A 558 -44.45 -8.65 -1.34
C TYR A 558 -45.42 -7.46 -1.34
N LEU A 559 -46.62 -7.67 -0.80
CA LEU A 559 -47.57 -6.57 -0.57
C LEU A 559 -47.77 -6.36 0.92
N PRO A 560 -47.45 -5.17 1.48
CA PRO A 560 -47.78 -4.77 2.85
C PRO A 560 -49.29 -4.73 3.10
N GLN A 561 -49.70 -4.54 4.35
CA GLN A 561 -51.11 -4.49 4.74
C GLN A 561 -51.94 -3.52 3.88
N GLY A 562 -53.08 -3.98 3.37
CA GLY A 562 -53.99 -3.18 2.55
C GLY A 562 -54.67 -3.96 1.42
N VAL A 563 -55.32 -3.23 0.51
CA VAL A 563 -55.82 -3.75 -0.76
C VAL A 563 -55.14 -2.97 -1.87
N TRP A 564 -54.32 -3.66 -2.64
CA TRP A 564 -53.49 -3.06 -3.70
C TRP A 564 -54.12 -3.32 -5.06
N LYS A 565 -54.09 -2.33 -5.94
CA LYS A 565 -54.49 -2.47 -7.33
C LYS A 565 -53.26 -2.77 -8.17
N ASP A 566 -53.30 -3.86 -8.91
CA ASP A 566 -52.25 -4.26 -9.84
C ASP A 566 -52.10 -3.24 -10.98
N GLY A 567 -50.86 -2.80 -11.23
CA GLY A 567 -50.57 -1.81 -12.27
C GLY A 567 -50.62 -2.35 -13.70
N ILE A 568 -50.54 -3.68 -13.88
CA ILE A 568 -50.50 -4.36 -15.19
C ILE A 568 -51.89 -4.84 -15.58
N ASP A 569 -52.52 -5.67 -14.74
CA ASP A 569 -53.82 -6.29 -15.06
C ASP A 569 -55.02 -5.59 -14.40
N GLY A 570 -54.79 -4.62 -13.52
CA GLY A 570 -55.83 -3.85 -12.84
C GLY A 570 -56.57 -4.60 -11.73
N SER A 571 -56.21 -5.85 -11.43
CA SER A 571 -56.85 -6.67 -10.40
C SER A 571 -56.61 -6.12 -8.99
N LEU A 572 -57.56 -6.37 -8.08
CA LEU A 572 -57.42 -6.04 -6.66
C LEU A 572 -56.81 -7.22 -5.90
N ARG A 573 -55.70 -6.98 -5.21
CA ARG A 573 -54.95 -7.99 -4.45
C ARG A 573 -54.91 -7.60 -2.97
N LYS A 574 -55.20 -8.56 -2.09
CA LYS A 574 -55.08 -8.37 -0.63
C LYS A 574 -53.61 -8.43 -0.23
N GLY A 575 -53.17 -7.50 0.60
CA GLY A 575 -51.82 -7.42 1.16
C GLY A 575 -51.53 -8.36 2.33
N SER A 576 -50.45 -8.06 3.05
CA SER A 576 -49.79 -8.87 4.07
C SER A 576 -49.47 -10.29 3.58
N ARG A 577 -48.97 -10.40 2.34
CA ARG A 577 -48.66 -11.69 1.70
C ARG A 577 -47.73 -11.53 0.50
N TRP A 578 -47.04 -12.63 0.21
CA TRP A 578 -46.29 -12.81 -1.03
C TRP A 578 -47.22 -13.18 -2.19
N ILE A 579 -46.96 -12.58 -3.35
CA ILE A 579 -47.47 -13.01 -4.63
C ILE A 579 -46.36 -13.80 -5.32
N HIS A 580 -46.55 -15.12 -5.36
CA HIS A 580 -45.60 -16.02 -5.96
C HIS A 580 -45.74 -16.05 -7.48
N ASN A 581 -44.60 -16.14 -8.19
CA ASN A 581 -44.54 -16.21 -9.65
C ASN A 581 -45.32 -15.09 -10.36
N TYR A 582 -45.24 -13.86 -9.86
CA TYR A 582 -45.88 -12.71 -10.50
C TYR A 582 -45.30 -12.51 -11.91
N ARG A 583 -46.10 -12.74 -12.94
CA ARG A 583 -45.65 -12.71 -14.33
C ARG A 583 -45.67 -11.30 -14.90
N VAL A 584 -44.54 -10.91 -15.49
CA VAL A 584 -44.39 -9.74 -16.34
C VAL A 584 -44.43 -10.27 -17.80
N PRO A 585 -45.48 -9.96 -18.59
CA PRO A 585 -45.64 -10.51 -19.93
C PRO A 585 -44.44 -10.23 -20.84
N GLU A 586 -44.09 -11.19 -21.70
CA GLU A 586 -43.08 -11.08 -22.74
C GLU A 586 -43.76 -10.77 -24.08
N ASP A 587 -43.13 -9.94 -24.90
CA ASP A 587 -43.38 -9.95 -26.34
C ASP A 587 -42.74 -11.20 -26.96
N LYS A 588 -43.51 -11.90 -27.78
CA LYS A 588 -43.24 -13.28 -28.22
C LYS A 588 -42.01 -13.38 -29.14
N ASP A 589 -41.02 -14.20 -28.77
CA ASP A 589 -40.54 -15.36 -29.57
C ASP A 589 -39.21 -15.96 -29.05
N PHE A 590 -39.21 -17.28 -28.78
CA PHE A 590 -38.20 -18.28 -29.22
C PHE A 590 -38.26 -19.57 -28.36
N LYS A 591 -39.02 -20.58 -28.81
CA LYS A 591 -39.08 -21.92 -28.18
C LYS A 591 -38.53 -23.08 -29.03
N ILE A 592 -37.59 -22.82 -29.93
CA ILE A 592 -37.02 -23.86 -30.83
C ILE A 592 -35.50 -24.05 -30.70
N LYS A 593 -34.77 -23.21 -29.96
CA LYS A 593 -33.29 -23.32 -29.81
C LYS A 593 -32.81 -24.21 -28.65
N ALA A 594 -33.65 -24.50 -27.65
CA ALA A 594 -33.25 -25.24 -26.45
C ALA A 594 -33.12 -26.76 -26.63
N PHE A 595 -33.79 -27.34 -27.64
CA PHE A 595 -33.82 -28.79 -27.85
C PHE A 595 -32.56 -29.33 -28.57
N VAL A 596 -31.88 -28.50 -29.35
CA VAL A 596 -30.70 -28.89 -30.14
C VAL A 596 -29.40 -28.85 -29.31
N ALA A 597 -29.33 -28.02 -28.27
CA ALA A 597 -28.13 -27.88 -27.42
C ALA A 597 -27.93 -29.06 -26.44
N CYS A 598 -29.02 -29.65 -25.92
CA CYS A 598 -28.94 -30.78 -24.99
C CYS A 598 -28.43 -32.07 -25.65
N LEU A 599 -28.64 -32.27 -26.95
CA LEU A 599 -28.17 -33.45 -27.68
C LEU A 599 -26.64 -33.41 -27.94
N PHE A 600 -26.06 -32.21 -28.05
CA PHE A 600 -24.62 -32.01 -28.31
C PHE A 600 -23.76 -32.26 -27.06
N LEU A 601 -24.26 -31.91 -25.87
CA LEU A 601 -23.54 -32.08 -24.60
C LEU A 601 -23.37 -33.54 -24.16
N ILE A 602 -24.31 -34.43 -24.53
CA ILE A 602 -24.27 -35.85 -24.16
C ILE A 602 -23.20 -36.62 -24.96
N ILE A 603 -22.96 -36.22 -26.22
CA ILE A 603 -21.96 -36.85 -27.09
C ILE A 603 -20.53 -36.45 -26.69
N VAL A 604 -20.32 -35.19 -26.28
CA VAL A 604 -19.03 -34.69 -25.79
C VAL A 604 -18.62 -35.37 -24.46
N PHE A 605 -19.59 -35.64 -23.60
CA PHE A 605 -19.36 -36.31 -22.31
C PHE A 605 -18.87 -37.77 -22.48
N LEU A 606 -19.43 -38.52 -23.44
CA LEU A 606 -19.06 -39.92 -23.70
C LEU A 606 -17.69 -40.07 -24.36
N VAL A 607 -17.29 -39.13 -25.22
CA VAL A 607 -15.96 -39.13 -25.88
C VAL A 607 -14.85 -38.68 -24.91
N GLY A 608 -15.15 -37.75 -23.99
CA GLY A 608 -14.20 -37.31 -22.96
C GLY A 608 -13.88 -38.38 -21.91
N TYR A 609 -14.85 -39.21 -21.55
CA TYR A 609 -14.68 -40.29 -20.56
C TYR A 609 -13.70 -41.38 -21.03
N ALA A 610 -13.73 -41.74 -22.32
CA ALA A 610 -12.84 -42.76 -22.90
C ALA A 610 -11.39 -42.27 -23.06
N TYR A 611 -11.16 -40.98 -23.31
CA TYR A 611 -9.83 -40.39 -23.48
C TYR A 611 -9.06 -40.26 -22.14
N ILE A 612 -9.77 -39.98 -21.04
CA ILE A 612 -9.18 -39.81 -19.71
C ILE A 612 -8.58 -41.11 -19.16
N MET A 613 -9.20 -42.27 -19.45
CA MET A 613 -8.70 -43.57 -18.96
C MET A 613 -7.47 -44.07 -19.74
N TYR A 614 -7.31 -43.68 -21.00
CA TYR A 614 -6.16 -44.08 -21.82
C TYR A 614 -4.87 -43.32 -21.42
N ASN A 615 -4.96 -42.05 -21.03
CA ASN A 615 -3.80 -41.23 -20.66
C ASN A 615 -3.30 -41.45 -19.22
N GLN A 616 -4.08 -42.11 -18.33
CA GLN A 616 -3.64 -42.39 -16.96
C GLN A 616 -2.59 -43.52 -16.86
N GLN A 617 -2.47 -44.40 -17.87
CA GLN A 617 -1.49 -45.49 -17.86
C GLN A 617 -0.14 -45.16 -18.51
N VAL A 618 -0.05 -44.13 -19.36
CA VAL A 618 1.18 -43.80 -20.13
C VAL A 618 2.17 -42.92 -19.34
N LEU A 619 1.75 -42.30 -18.23
CA LEU A 619 2.53 -41.30 -17.49
C LEU A 619 3.25 -41.79 -16.22
N ALA A 620 3.33 -43.11 -16.04
CA ALA A 620 3.93 -43.75 -14.88
C ALA A 620 5.38 -44.26 -15.11
N ARG A 621 6.04 -43.91 -16.21
CA ARG A 621 7.45 -44.27 -16.45
C ARG A 621 8.34 -43.05 -16.64
N SER A 622 9.40 -43.01 -15.83
CA SER A 622 10.72 -42.39 -16.06
C SER A 622 10.91 -40.87 -15.91
N TYR A 623 10.63 -40.24 -14.76
CA TYR A 623 11.14 -38.86 -14.59
C TYR A 623 12.08 -38.51 -13.42
N PHE A 624 11.98 -38.99 -12.18
CA PHE A 624 13.03 -38.65 -11.18
C PHE A 624 13.20 -39.70 -10.08
N ASP A 625 14.33 -40.43 -10.04
CA ASP A 625 14.66 -41.37 -8.96
C ASP A 625 14.89 -40.69 -7.58
N ARG A 626 15.09 -39.36 -7.56
CA ARG A 626 15.52 -38.59 -6.37
C ARG A 626 14.58 -37.46 -5.92
N VAL A 627 13.51 -37.19 -6.67
CA VAL A 627 12.44 -36.25 -6.30
C VAL A 627 11.10 -36.95 -6.44
N LYS A 628 10.33 -37.00 -5.36
CA LYS A 628 9.00 -37.61 -5.35
C LYS A 628 7.94 -36.52 -5.26
N LEU A 629 7.24 -36.27 -6.35
CA LEU A 629 6.12 -35.33 -6.42
C LEU A 629 4.79 -36.09 -6.42
N ASN A 630 3.97 -35.89 -5.39
CA ASN A 630 2.58 -36.31 -5.41
C ASN A 630 1.75 -35.27 -6.17
N LYS A 631 1.31 -35.61 -7.40
CA LYS A 631 0.56 -34.68 -8.27
C LYS A 631 -0.76 -34.20 -7.67
N GLY A 632 -1.48 -35.04 -6.92
CA GLY A 632 -2.79 -34.71 -6.34
C GLY A 632 -2.69 -33.84 -5.09
N GLN A 633 -1.77 -34.19 -4.18
CA GLN A 633 -1.55 -33.43 -2.93
C GLN A 633 -0.58 -32.26 -3.09
N ARG A 634 0.12 -32.15 -4.24
CA ARG A 634 1.22 -31.20 -4.52
C ARG A 634 2.30 -31.20 -3.44
N VAL A 635 2.59 -32.37 -2.87
CA VAL A 635 3.68 -32.55 -1.91
C VAL A 635 4.92 -33.06 -2.65
N ILE A 636 6.03 -32.35 -2.51
CA ILE A 636 7.34 -32.71 -3.06
C ILE A 636 8.28 -33.17 -1.93
N GLY A 637 8.89 -34.34 -2.08
CA GLY A 637 9.98 -34.81 -1.23
C GLY A 637 11.29 -34.82 -2.00
N ILE A 638 12.32 -34.17 -1.47
CA ILE A 638 13.64 -34.07 -2.08
C ILE A 638 14.63 -34.92 -1.28
N TYR A 639 15.38 -35.78 -1.97
CA TYR A 639 16.29 -36.76 -1.36
C TYR A 639 17.73 -36.50 -1.78
N ASN A 640 18.69 -36.80 -0.89
CA ASN A 640 20.12 -36.76 -1.25
C ASN A 640 20.52 -38.00 -2.06
N GLU A 641 21.80 -38.09 -2.45
CA GLU A 641 22.36 -39.21 -3.22
C GLU A 641 22.20 -40.58 -2.52
N LYS A 642 22.14 -40.58 -1.18
CA LYS A 642 21.97 -41.77 -0.35
C LYS A 642 20.50 -42.15 -0.14
N GLY A 643 19.56 -41.43 -0.76
CA GLY A 643 18.11 -41.66 -0.62
C GLY A 643 17.52 -41.20 0.71
N VAL A 644 18.22 -40.34 1.46
CA VAL A 644 17.73 -39.73 2.70
C VAL A 644 16.85 -38.52 2.36
N LEU A 645 15.67 -38.44 2.97
CA LEU A 645 14.78 -37.29 2.81
C LEU A 645 15.41 -36.03 3.45
N MET A 646 15.61 -35.02 2.63
CA MET A 646 16.27 -33.77 3.01
C MET A 646 15.27 -32.70 3.38
N VAL A 647 14.20 -32.53 2.58
CA VAL A 647 13.12 -31.57 2.82
C VAL A 647 11.81 -32.02 2.15
N THR A 648 10.69 -31.71 2.80
CA THR A 648 9.34 -31.82 2.25
C THR A 648 8.77 -30.43 1.99
N GLY A 649 8.13 -30.25 0.84
CA GLY A 649 7.45 -29.01 0.47
C GLY A 649 6.03 -29.24 -0.03
N ARG A 650 5.15 -28.28 0.23
CA ARG A 650 3.79 -28.19 -0.31
C ARG A 650 3.78 -27.09 -1.38
N LEU A 651 3.54 -27.49 -2.62
CA LEU A 651 3.60 -26.60 -3.78
C LEU A 651 2.21 -26.09 -4.17
N GLY A 652 2.14 -24.85 -4.68
CA GLY A 652 0.91 -24.27 -5.20
C GLY A 652 -0.25 -24.26 -4.20
N THR A 653 0.00 -23.86 -2.95
CA THR A 653 -0.96 -23.94 -1.82
C THR A 653 -2.23 -23.09 -2.03
N THR A 654 -2.17 -22.05 -2.86
CA THR A 654 -3.31 -21.18 -3.23
C THR A 654 -4.11 -21.70 -4.43
N ILE A 655 -3.71 -22.83 -5.04
CA ILE A 655 -4.38 -23.41 -6.20
C ILE A 655 -5.47 -24.37 -5.71
N HIS A 656 -6.74 -24.00 -5.85
CA HIS A 656 -7.89 -24.79 -5.38
C HIS A 656 -8.36 -25.89 -6.35
N SER A 657 -7.44 -26.50 -7.12
CA SER A 657 -7.73 -27.60 -8.05
C SER A 657 -6.86 -28.80 -7.75
N GLU A 658 -7.42 -30.01 -7.68
CA GLU A 658 -6.69 -31.24 -7.38
C GLU A 658 -6.11 -31.93 -8.61
N LYS A 659 -6.60 -31.62 -9.82
CA LYS A 659 -6.24 -32.33 -11.06
C LYS A 659 -5.13 -31.60 -11.81
N ALA A 660 -4.05 -32.32 -12.09
CA ALA A 660 -2.91 -31.86 -12.89
C ALA A 660 -2.90 -32.54 -14.27
N TYR A 661 -2.64 -31.76 -15.31
CA TYR A 661 -2.53 -32.22 -16.70
C TYR A 661 -1.13 -31.91 -17.24
N HIS A 662 -0.69 -32.65 -18.26
CA HIS A 662 0.52 -32.26 -18.98
C HIS A 662 0.22 -31.05 -19.87
N CYS A 663 1.19 -30.14 -19.96
CA CYS A 663 1.04 -28.98 -20.83
C CYS A 663 0.98 -29.41 -22.29
N LEU A 664 0.27 -28.62 -23.11
CA LEU A 664 0.25 -28.76 -24.56
C LEU A 664 1.66 -28.58 -25.15
N THR A 665 1.94 -29.18 -26.30
CA THR A 665 3.25 -29.14 -26.99
C THR A 665 3.72 -27.73 -27.35
N ASN A 666 2.80 -26.76 -27.51
CA ASN A 666 3.16 -25.35 -27.73
C ASN A 666 3.55 -24.62 -26.43
N ASN A 667 3.30 -25.22 -25.26
CA ASN A 667 3.49 -24.64 -23.95
C ASN A 667 4.66 -25.29 -23.19
N THR A 668 5.27 -26.35 -23.73
CA THR A 668 6.49 -26.96 -23.21
C THR A 668 7.71 -26.11 -23.56
N LEU A 669 8.68 -26.05 -22.64
CA LEU A 669 9.96 -25.38 -22.88
C LEU A 669 10.92 -26.34 -23.60
N GLU A 670 11.79 -25.80 -24.46
CA GLU A 670 12.81 -26.58 -25.18
C GLU A 670 13.97 -27.04 -24.26
N ASP A 671 13.99 -26.61 -23.00
CA ASP A 671 15.06 -26.86 -22.02
C ASP A 671 14.96 -28.22 -21.30
N GLY A 672 14.06 -29.10 -21.77
CA GLY A 672 13.80 -30.42 -21.18
C GLY A 672 12.93 -30.41 -19.92
N SER A 673 12.36 -29.26 -19.53
CA SER A 673 11.49 -29.16 -18.36
C SER A 673 10.22 -29.99 -18.46
N VAL A 674 9.88 -30.70 -17.38
CA VAL A 674 8.57 -31.34 -17.23
C VAL A 674 7.53 -30.27 -16.91
N CYS A 675 6.49 -30.17 -17.72
CA CYS A 675 5.44 -29.17 -17.59
C CYS A 675 4.11 -29.79 -17.13
N LEU A 676 3.56 -29.27 -16.04
CA LEU A 676 2.25 -29.62 -15.48
C LEU A 676 1.36 -28.38 -15.37
N GLU A 677 0.07 -28.50 -15.68
CA GLU A 677 -0.92 -27.43 -15.61
C GLU A 677 -2.13 -27.85 -14.78
N TRP A 678 -2.64 -26.96 -13.94
CA TRP A 678 -3.82 -27.18 -13.11
C TRP A 678 -4.99 -26.35 -13.62
N ASP A 679 -5.89 -26.97 -14.40
CA ASP A 679 -7.20 -26.43 -14.82
C ASP A 679 -7.16 -24.99 -15.38
N GLY A 680 -6.13 -24.67 -16.19
CA GLY A 680 -5.93 -23.32 -16.74
C GLY A 680 -5.67 -22.23 -15.69
N LYS A 681 -5.39 -22.59 -14.43
CA LYS A 681 -5.14 -21.67 -13.31
C LYS A 681 -3.67 -21.34 -13.12
N ALA A 682 -2.80 -22.35 -13.22
CA ALA A 682 -1.35 -22.17 -13.14
C ALA A 682 -0.61 -23.34 -13.79
N ARG A 683 0.62 -23.06 -14.22
CA ARG A 683 1.52 -24.00 -14.87
C ARG A 683 2.83 -24.09 -14.11
N MET A 684 3.31 -25.30 -13.89
CA MET A 684 4.57 -25.60 -13.21
C MET A 684 5.53 -26.26 -14.19
N TYR A 685 6.74 -25.74 -14.27
CA TYR A 685 7.87 -26.34 -14.96
C TYR A 685 8.88 -26.84 -13.93
N LEU A 686 9.29 -28.10 -14.06
CA LEU A 686 10.33 -28.71 -13.24
C LEU A 686 11.48 -29.16 -14.12
N ASN A 687 12.66 -28.59 -13.89
CA ASN A 687 13.89 -28.95 -14.59
C ASN A 687 14.95 -29.47 -13.61
N PHE A 688 15.75 -30.45 -14.04
CA PHE A 688 16.90 -30.94 -13.29
C PHE A 688 18.19 -30.43 -13.92
N GLN A 689 19.07 -29.90 -13.09
CA GLN A 689 20.40 -29.45 -13.49
C GLN A 689 21.41 -29.88 -12.42
N GLU A 690 22.54 -30.44 -12.85
CA GLU A 690 23.65 -30.75 -11.97
C GLU A 690 24.69 -29.61 -12.06
N LEU A 691 24.87 -28.84 -10.98
CA LEU A 691 25.86 -27.75 -10.95
C LEU A 691 27.29 -28.30 -10.81
N SER A 692 27.43 -29.39 -10.06
CA SER A 692 28.67 -30.16 -9.92
C SER A 692 28.31 -31.61 -9.53
N PRO A 693 29.24 -32.59 -9.66
CA PRO A 693 28.95 -34.01 -9.47
C PRO A 693 28.34 -34.44 -8.11
N SER A 694 28.31 -33.53 -7.12
CA SER A 694 27.79 -33.77 -5.76
C SER A 694 26.79 -32.70 -5.30
N VAL A 695 26.30 -31.85 -6.23
CA VAL A 695 25.29 -30.80 -5.96
C VAL A 695 24.18 -30.86 -7.02
N PRO A 696 23.25 -31.83 -6.89
CA PRO A 696 22.05 -31.88 -7.71
C PRO A 696 21.10 -30.71 -7.39
N CYS A 697 20.54 -30.09 -8.43
CA CYS A 697 19.62 -28.97 -8.32
C CYS A 697 18.35 -29.17 -9.16
N TYR A 698 17.24 -28.68 -8.62
CA TYR A 698 15.94 -28.67 -9.28
C TYR A 698 15.46 -27.24 -9.42
N THR A 699 15.08 -26.85 -10.63
CA THR A 699 14.48 -25.54 -10.90
C THR A 699 12.98 -25.71 -10.99
N ILE A 700 12.25 -25.02 -10.12
CA ILE A 700 10.79 -24.97 -10.09
C ILE A 700 10.37 -23.60 -10.58
N ARG A 701 9.55 -23.57 -11.63
CA ARG A 701 8.94 -22.34 -12.16
C ARG A 701 7.43 -22.50 -12.19
N TRP A 702 6.75 -21.68 -11.41
CA TRP A 702 5.32 -21.47 -11.51
C TRP A 702 5.02 -20.25 -12.36
N GLN A 703 4.16 -20.44 -13.34
CA GLN A 703 3.53 -19.38 -14.12
C GLN A 703 2.04 -19.34 -13.77
N SER A 704 1.59 -18.23 -13.21
CA SER A 704 0.16 -18.03 -13.01
C SER A 704 -0.54 -17.78 -14.35
N LEU A 705 -1.71 -18.40 -14.54
CA LEU A 705 -2.56 -18.22 -15.73
C LEU A 705 -3.85 -17.44 -15.38
N SER A 706 -4.06 -17.12 -14.10
CA SER A 706 -5.22 -16.39 -13.59
C SER A 706 -4.79 -15.38 -12.51
N PRO A 707 -5.33 -14.15 -12.50
CA PRO A 707 -4.95 -13.11 -11.53
C PRO A 707 -5.26 -13.48 -10.07
N ASP A 708 -6.22 -14.37 -9.83
CA ASP A 708 -6.61 -14.81 -8.48
C ASP A 708 -5.62 -15.83 -7.89
N VAL A 709 -4.70 -16.35 -8.71
CA VAL A 709 -3.72 -17.36 -8.31
C VAL A 709 -2.38 -16.67 -8.05
N LEU A 710 -1.94 -16.74 -6.79
CA LEU A 710 -0.64 -16.27 -6.34
C LEU A 710 0.26 -17.48 -6.06
N PRO A 711 1.10 -17.93 -7.00
CA PRO A 711 1.93 -19.12 -6.82
C PRO A 711 2.64 -19.09 -5.47
N THR A 712 2.34 -20.08 -4.62
CA THR A 712 2.82 -20.13 -3.24
C THR A 712 3.31 -21.52 -2.89
N ASP A 713 4.60 -21.66 -2.59
CA ASP A 713 5.24 -22.91 -2.18
C ASP A 713 5.76 -22.79 -0.75
N CYS A 714 5.50 -23.79 0.08
CA CYS A 714 5.87 -23.84 1.50
C CYS A 714 6.77 -25.03 1.78
N TYR A 715 7.81 -24.84 2.58
CA TYR A 715 8.76 -25.88 2.98
C TYR A 715 8.75 -26.04 4.50
N GLU A 716 8.69 -27.29 4.95
CA GLU A 716 8.63 -27.61 6.38
C GLU A 716 9.91 -27.19 7.11
N SER A 717 9.75 -26.62 8.29
CA SER A 717 10.82 -26.50 9.29
C SER A 717 10.81 -27.77 10.14
N PHE A 718 11.88 -28.56 10.05
CA PHE A 718 11.98 -29.81 10.79
C PHE A 718 12.03 -29.52 12.29
N MET A 719 10.94 -29.81 13.03
CA MET A 719 10.86 -29.68 14.49
C MET A 719 11.98 -30.46 15.22
N GLY A 720 13.18 -29.87 15.31
CA GLY A 720 14.35 -30.40 16.00
C GLY A 720 15.38 -31.19 15.17
N GLN A 721 15.25 -31.31 13.83
CA GLN A 721 16.23 -32.05 12.99
C GLN A 721 16.92 -31.22 11.89
N GLY A 722 16.64 -29.91 11.81
CA GLY A 722 17.23 -29.00 10.84
C GLY A 722 16.75 -27.57 11.03
N HIS A 723 17.62 -26.59 10.77
CA HIS A 723 17.38 -25.16 11.00
C HIS A 723 17.52 -24.37 9.70
N TRP A 724 16.66 -23.38 9.46
CA TRP A 724 16.69 -22.50 8.29
C TRP A 724 17.44 -21.20 8.57
N TYR A 725 18.23 -20.77 7.59
CA TYR A 725 18.99 -19.53 7.63
C TYR A 725 18.91 -18.82 6.28
N GLY A 726 19.16 -17.52 6.27
CA GLY A 726 19.32 -16.73 5.06
C GLY A 726 18.20 -15.72 4.83
N GLY A 727 18.08 -15.24 3.59
CA GLY A 727 17.21 -14.12 3.23
C GLY A 727 17.81 -12.75 3.59
N GLY A 728 18.17 -12.58 4.86
CA GLY A 728 18.75 -11.38 5.44
C GLY A 728 18.27 -11.16 6.87
N LEU A 729 18.60 -10.01 7.47
CA LEU A 729 18.20 -9.73 8.83
C LEU A 729 16.68 -9.49 8.90
N THR A 730 16.02 -10.15 9.82
CA THR A 730 14.58 -10.01 10.07
C THR A 730 14.29 -9.08 11.25
N ARG A 731 13.03 -8.66 11.40
CA ARG A 731 12.60 -7.74 12.45
C ARG A 731 12.82 -8.26 13.87
N GLY A 732 12.61 -9.55 14.10
CA GLY A 732 12.92 -10.18 15.39
C GLY A 732 14.41 -10.32 15.67
N GLY A 733 15.26 -10.28 14.63
CA GLY A 733 16.69 -10.57 14.75
C GLY A 733 16.98 -12.01 15.22
N ASN A 734 15.98 -12.89 15.09
CA ASN A 734 15.98 -14.25 15.59
C ASN A 734 16.86 -15.14 14.69
N TRP A 735 17.65 -16.01 15.32
CA TRP A 735 18.60 -16.87 14.64
C TRP A 735 18.65 -18.22 15.36
N PRO A 736 18.17 -19.32 14.76
CA PRO A 736 17.81 -19.52 13.33
C PRO A 736 16.44 -18.93 12.94
N LEU A 737 16.18 -18.83 11.62
CA LEU A 737 15.07 -18.06 11.04
C LEU A 737 13.69 -18.57 11.49
N GLU A 738 13.51 -19.89 11.65
CA GLU A 738 12.25 -20.50 12.06
C GLU A 738 11.81 -20.19 13.50
N THR A 739 12.70 -19.61 14.31
CA THR A 739 12.34 -19.12 15.65
C THR A 739 11.53 -17.82 15.60
N GLU A 740 11.41 -17.21 14.43
CA GLU A 740 10.53 -16.08 14.17
C GLU A 740 9.17 -16.52 13.60
N SER A 741 8.15 -15.69 13.78
CA SER A 741 6.83 -15.87 13.17
C SER A 741 6.38 -14.55 12.56
N PHE A 742 6.19 -14.52 11.25
CA PHE A 742 5.72 -13.35 10.52
C PHE A 742 4.92 -13.74 9.25
N PRO A 743 3.86 -12.99 8.92
CA PRO A 743 3.05 -13.23 7.72
C PRO A 743 3.80 -12.82 6.45
N PHE A 744 3.22 -13.10 5.29
CA PHE A 744 3.84 -12.76 4.00
C PHE A 744 4.24 -11.28 3.90
N ALA A 745 5.55 -11.02 3.84
CA ALA A 745 6.14 -9.70 3.67
C ALA A 745 6.86 -9.59 2.32
N PRO A 746 6.82 -8.42 1.65
CA PRO A 746 7.53 -8.22 0.39
C PRO A 746 9.05 -8.33 0.63
N PHE A 747 9.74 -9.07 -0.23
CA PHE A 747 11.17 -9.30 -0.11
C PHE A 747 11.98 -8.16 -0.76
N ILE A 748 12.00 -7.02 -0.06
CA ILE A 748 12.75 -5.80 -0.39
C ILE A 748 13.40 -5.24 0.88
N THR A 749 14.51 -4.51 0.74
CA THR A 749 15.27 -3.99 1.89
C THR A 749 14.46 -2.97 2.69
N GLY A 750 14.70 -2.94 3.99
CA GLY A 750 14.03 -2.06 4.92
C GLY A 750 14.87 -1.76 6.15
N ASP A 751 14.26 -1.05 7.08
CA ASP A 751 14.74 -0.94 8.45
C ASP A 751 14.09 -2.08 9.24
N ALA A 752 14.89 -3.06 9.68
CA ALA A 752 14.38 -4.24 10.39
C ALA A 752 13.61 -3.87 11.68
N LYS A 753 13.76 -2.66 12.25
CA LYS A 753 12.92 -2.24 13.38
C LYS A 753 11.49 -1.85 12.96
N ARG A 754 11.30 -1.44 11.69
CA ARG A 754 10.02 -0.96 11.12
C ARG A 754 9.39 -1.93 10.13
N GLN A 755 10.18 -2.41 9.18
CA GLN A 755 9.80 -3.40 8.16
C GLN A 755 10.30 -4.79 8.55
N GLN A 756 9.84 -5.82 7.83
CA GLN A 756 10.21 -7.21 8.13
C GLN A 756 11.68 -7.53 7.82
N TRP A 757 12.26 -6.85 6.83
CA TRP A 757 13.58 -7.14 6.28
C TRP A 757 14.54 -5.97 6.50
N GLY A 758 15.82 -6.28 6.72
CA GLY A 758 16.89 -5.30 6.96
C GLY A 758 17.50 -4.67 5.70
N ASN A 759 18.65 -4.01 5.87
CA ASN A 759 19.31 -3.21 4.83
C ASN A 759 20.06 -4.06 3.78
N VAL A 760 20.37 -5.32 4.06
CA VAL A 760 21.03 -6.23 3.11
C VAL A 760 20.21 -7.50 2.96
N LEU A 761 19.95 -7.87 1.71
CA LEU A 761 19.17 -9.07 1.40
C LEU A 761 19.83 -9.90 0.32
N LYS A 762 19.63 -11.21 0.38
CA LYS A 762 19.86 -12.09 -0.76
C LYS A 762 18.70 -13.06 -0.83
N ARG A 763 18.22 -13.35 -2.04
CA ARG A 763 17.19 -14.35 -2.30
C ARG A 763 17.76 -15.77 -2.19
N TYR A 764 18.46 -16.06 -1.10
CA TYR A 764 19.19 -17.29 -0.83
C TYR A 764 18.93 -17.73 0.61
N PHE A 765 18.46 -18.97 0.75
CA PHE A 765 18.13 -19.61 2.02
C PHE A 765 18.83 -20.96 2.08
N ILE A 766 19.37 -21.32 3.24
CA ILE A 766 20.07 -22.59 3.45
C ILE A 766 19.60 -23.24 4.74
N SER A 767 19.47 -24.56 4.72
CA SER A 767 19.11 -25.38 5.86
C SER A 767 20.33 -26.14 6.38
N SER A 768 20.47 -26.27 7.71
CA SER A 768 21.52 -27.07 8.36
C SER A 768 21.53 -28.55 7.96
N ARG A 769 20.52 -29.03 7.20
CA ARG A 769 20.46 -30.38 6.64
C ARG A 769 21.15 -30.53 5.29
N GLY A 770 21.68 -29.47 4.67
CA GLY A 770 22.27 -29.58 3.33
C GLY A 770 21.29 -29.31 2.19
N VAL A 771 20.34 -28.38 2.40
CA VAL A 771 19.40 -27.92 1.37
C VAL A 771 19.53 -26.41 1.20
N ALA A 772 19.60 -25.93 -0.02
CA ALA A 772 19.65 -24.50 -0.32
C ALA A 772 18.61 -24.12 -1.38
N ILE A 773 17.92 -22.98 -1.16
CA ILE A 773 16.91 -22.42 -2.05
C ILE A 773 17.38 -21.05 -2.51
N GLN A 774 17.39 -20.83 -3.82
CA GLN A 774 17.68 -19.53 -4.42
C GLN A 774 16.52 -19.09 -5.33
N VAL A 775 15.91 -17.96 -5.03
CA VAL A 775 14.76 -17.42 -5.79
C VAL A 775 15.26 -16.44 -6.86
N ASP A 776 14.69 -16.54 -8.06
CA ASP A 776 15.01 -15.67 -9.19
C ASP A 776 14.73 -14.19 -8.87
N GLU A 777 15.61 -13.30 -9.30
CA GLU A 777 15.51 -11.85 -9.02
C GLU A 777 14.25 -11.21 -9.61
N LYS A 778 13.76 -11.73 -10.74
CA LYS A 778 12.57 -11.20 -11.43
C LYS A 778 11.25 -11.67 -10.81
N SER A 779 11.28 -12.68 -9.94
CA SER A 779 10.06 -13.16 -9.27
C SER A 779 9.55 -12.08 -8.28
N PRO A 780 8.25 -11.71 -8.27
CA PRO A 780 7.71 -10.74 -7.35
C PRO A 780 7.50 -11.35 -5.95
N LEU A 781 8.60 -11.57 -5.24
CA LEU A 781 8.70 -12.44 -4.08
C LEU A 781 8.18 -11.81 -2.78
N TYR A 782 7.32 -12.57 -2.13
CA TYR A 782 6.92 -12.42 -0.73
C TYR A 782 7.35 -13.66 0.04
N VAL A 783 7.76 -13.46 1.29
CA VAL A 783 8.22 -14.55 2.17
C VAL A 783 7.46 -14.48 3.49
N SER A 784 7.06 -15.63 4.01
CA SER A 784 6.55 -15.77 5.37
C SER A 784 7.32 -16.86 6.11
N MET A 785 7.35 -16.74 7.44
CA MET A 785 7.88 -17.77 8.32
C MET A 785 6.88 -18.07 9.41
N ASN A 786 6.51 -19.33 9.56
CA ASN A 786 5.63 -19.80 10.63
C ASN A 786 4.33 -18.99 10.76
N ASP A 787 3.76 -18.58 9.63
CA ASP A 787 2.50 -17.83 9.56
C ASP A 787 1.35 -18.74 10.06
N ASN A 788 0.52 -18.23 10.98
CA ASN A 788 -0.50 -19.02 11.69
C ASN A 788 0.02 -20.28 12.39
N LYS A 789 1.28 -20.27 12.88
CA LYS A 789 1.93 -21.42 13.55
C LYS A 789 2.04 -22.67 12.65
N SER A 790 2.20 -22.48 11.34
CA SER A 790 2.30 -23.57 10.37
C SER A 790 3.57 -24.43 10.51
N GLY A 791 4.64 -23.88 11.12
CA GLY A 791 5.95 -24.52 11.13
C GLY A 791 6.65 -24.54 9.76
N GLU A 792 6.27 -23.65 8.83
CA GLU A 792 6.78 -23.65 7.46
C GLU A 792 7.34 -22.30 7.04
N MET A 793 8.31 -22.34 6.11
CA MET A 793 8.78 -21.18 5.35
C MET A 793 8.12 -21.17 3.98
N CYS A 794 7.42 -20.08 3.63
CA CYS A 794 6.69 -20.02 2.36
C CYS A 794 7.16 -18.87 1.46
N PHE A 795 7.23 -19.16 0.16
CA PHE A 795 7.51 -18.21 -0.91
C PHE A 795 6.25 -17.98 -1.74
N ARG A 796 5.88 -16.73 -1.98
CA ARG A 796 4.71 -16.34 -2.78
C ARG A 796 5.11 -15.33 -3.86
N ALA A 797 4.66 -15.55 -5.09
CA ALA A 797 4.73 -14.52 -6.13
C ALA A 797 3.47 -13.64 -6.10
N LYS A 798 3.64 -12.33 -5.90
CA LYS A 798 2.54 -11.36 -5.84
C LYS A 798 3.00 -9.98 -6.32
N HIS A 799 2.27 -9.41 -7.30
CA HIS A 799 2.39 -8.00 -7.64
C HIS A 799 1.70 -7.11 -6.61
N ASP A 800 2.23 -5.91 -6.39
CA ASP A 800 1.66 -4.93 -5.49
C ASP A 800 1.79 -3.50 -6.07
N HIS A 801 1.46 -2.50 -5.26
CA HIS A 801 1.47 -1.10 -5.68
C HIS A 801 2.81 -0.37 -5.43
N PHE A 802 3.83 -1.05 -4.90
CA PHE A 802 5.13 -0.45 -4.59
C PHE A 802 6.33 -1.34 -4.91
N ALA A 803 6.52 -2.45 -4.20
CA ALA A 803 7.71 -3.31 -4.33
C ALA A 803 7.80 -4.01 -5.69
N PHE A 804 6.67 -4.42 -6.27
CA PHE A 804 6.61 -5.13 -7.55
C PHE A 804 5.61 -4.49 -8.50
N VAL A 805 5.71 -3.18 -8.61
CA VAL A 805 4.72 -2.33 -9.25
C VAL A 805 4.82 -2.30 -10.78
N ASN A 806 6.01 -2.56 -11.33
CA ASN A 806 6.28 -2.51 -12.76
C ASN A 806 5.80 -3.75 -13.54
N ARG A 807 5.31 -4.78 -12.84
CA ARG A 807 4.72 -6.02 -13.41
C ARG A 807 5.47 -6.53 -14.64
N LEU A 808 6.70 -7.05 -14.44
CA LEU A 808 7.54 -7.56 -15.52
C LEU A 808 6.85 -8.63 -16.38
N THR A 809 5.95 -9.39 -15.76
CA THR A 809 5.03 -10.31 -16.42
C THR A 809 3.60 -9.86 -16.12
N PRO A 810 2.62 -10.09 -17.01
CA PRO A 810 1.22 -9.71 -16.77
C PRO A 810 0.65 -10.35 -15.50
N LEU A 811 1.04 -11.60 -15.23
CA LEU A 811 0.66 -12.38 -14.06
C LEU A 811 1.89 -12.78 -13.24
N PRO A 812 1.76 -12.98 -11.91
CA PRO A 812 2.90 -13.34 -11.07
C PRO A 812 3.52 -14.69 -11.47
N GLU A 813 4.85 -14.71 -11.60
CA GLU A 813 5.63 -15.94 -11.80
C GLU A 813 6.56 -16.17 -10.60
N LEU A 814 6.57 -17.39 -10.05
CA LEU A 814 7.50 -17.79 -8.99
C LEU A 814 8.53 -18.75 -9.58
N LYS A 815 9.78 -18.32 -9.68
CA LYS A 815 10.89 -19.16 -10.15
C LYS A 815 11.98 -19.25 -9.09
N TYR A 816 12.34 -20.47 -8.72
CA TYR A 816 13.44 -20.71 -7.79
C TYR A 816 14.14 -22.04 -8.08
N ARG A 817 15.35 -22.16 -7.56
CA ARG A 817 16.17 -23.36 -7.60
C ARG A 817 16.34 -23.91 -6.20
N ILE A 818 16.24 -25.22 -6.05
CA ILE A 818 16.53 -25.95 -4.81
C ILE A 818 17.63 -26.98 -5.06
N CYS A 819 18.70 -26.92 -4.27
CA CYS A 819 19.88 -27.78 -4.40
C CYS A 819 20.13 -28.52 -3.10
N THR A 820 20.70 -29.71 -3.19
CA THR A 820 21.07 -30.51 -2.01
C THR A 820 22.53 -30.95 -2.08
N SER A 821 23.20 -31.04 -0.94
CA SER A 821 24.52 -31.67 -0.84
C SER A 821 24.77 -32.14 0.59
N ASP A 822 25.59 -33.18 0.75
CA ASP A 822 26.08 -33.60 2.07
C ASP A 822 27.24 -32.68 2.56
N ASN A 823 27.83 -31.86 1.67
CA ASN A 823 28.88 -30.90 2.01
C ASN A 823 28.35 -29.45 1.96
N MET A 824 28.23 -28.84 3.13
CA MET A 824 27.67 -27.49 3.29
C MET A 824 28.53 -26.38 2.69
N ARG A 825 29.86 -26.52 2.78
CA ARG A 825 30.80 -25.59 2.17
C ARG A 825 30.66 -25.58 0.66
N GLN A 826 30.62 -26.76 0.04
CA GLN A 826 30.44 -26.91 -1.39
C GLN A 826 29.06 -26.42 -1.84
N LEU A 827 28.00 -26.75 -1.10
CA LEU A 827 26.65 -26.27 -1.38
C LEU A 827 26.57 -24.74 -1.37
N HIS A 828 27.20 -24.11 -0.38
CA HIS A 828 27.24 -22.66 -0.28
C HIS A 828 28.02 -22.04 -1.45
N GLN A 829 29.25 -22.51 -1.69
CA GLN A 829 30.13 -22.06 -2.76
C GLN A 829 29.47 -22.11 -4.15
N GLN A 830 28.71 -23.17 -4.45
CA GLN A 830 28.04 -23.33 -5.75
C GLN A 830 26.79 -22.46 -5.91
N MET A 831 26.23 -21.95 -4.80
CA MET A 831 25.01 -21.14 -4.79
C MET A 831 25.29 -19.64 -4.64
N THR A 832 26.50 -19.26 -4.23
CA THR A 832 26.95 -17.87 -4.13
C THR A 832 27.80 -17.44 -5.32
N GLN A 833 28.05 -16.13 -5.40
CA GLN A 833 28.88 -15.55 -6.45
C GLN A 833 30.35 -15.99 -6.29
N GLN A 834 30.95 -16.48 -7.37
CA GLN A 834 32.34 -16.94 -7.43
C GLN A 834 33.21 -15.92 -8.17
N SER A 835 34.53 -15.97 -7.93
CA SER A 835 35.55 -15.18 -8.64
C SER A 835 35.33 -13.66 -8.58
N LEU A 836 35.38 -13.09 -7.38
CA LEU A 836 35.30 -11.64 -7.14
C LEU A 836 36.54 -10.85 -7.62
N TRP A 837 37.58 -11.54 -8.11
CA TRP A 837 38.83 -10.93 -8.60
C TRP A 837 38.70 -10.29 -9.99
N ASP A 838 37.72 -10.69 -10.79
CA ASP A 838 37.71 -10.44 -12.22
C ASP A 838 37.64 -8.95 -12.55
N GLY A 839 38.77 -8.36 -13.00
CA GLY A 839 38.99 -6.96 -13.39
C GLY A 839 39.51 -6.01 -12.28
N LEU A 840 39.87 -6.52 -11.10
CA LEU A 840 40.39 -5.68 -10.00
C LEU A 840 41.78 -5.14 -10.34
N LYS A 841 42.05 -3.89 -9.96
CA LYS A 841 43.36 -3.26 -10.08
C LYS A 841 44.18 -3.53 -8.82
N GLU A 842 45.51 -3.40 -8.91
CA GLU A 842 46.41 -3.53 -7.75
C GLU A 842 46.04 -2.56 -6.62
N HIS A 843 45.61 -1.35 -6.97
CA HIS A 843 45.10 -0.37 -6.02
C HIS A 843 43.91 -0.90 -5.22
N ASP A 844 42.96 -1.58 -5.85
CA ASP A 844 41.76 -2.11 -5.20
C ASP A 844 42.12 -3.17 -4.15
N ILE A 845 43.08 -4.04 -4.47
CA ILE A 845 43.61 -5.06 -3.55
C ILE A 845 44.30 -4.41 -2.34
N ASN A 846 45.05 -3.33 -2.57
CA ASN A 846 45.68 -2.56 -1.50
C ASN A 846 44.64 -1.89 -0.58
N VAL A 847 43.53 -1.40 -1.12
CA VAL A 847 42.42 -0.86 -0.31
C VAL A 847 41.76 -1.96 0.53
N VAL A 848 41.53 -3.16 -0.03
CA VAL A 848 41.01 -4.30 0.74
C VAL A 848 41.95 -4.65 1.91
N HIS A 849 43.25 -4.78 1.66
CA HIS A 849 44.23 -5.03 2.72
C HIS A 849 44.22 -3.94 3.77
N SER A 850 44.13 -2.69 3.34
CA SER A 850 44.10 -1.54 4.24
C SER A 850 42.85 -1.54 5.13
N LEU A 851 41.66 -1.84 4.61
CA LEU A 851 40.43 -1.93 5.40
C LEU A 851 40.44 -3.09 6.42
N LEU A 852 41.15 -4.17 6.13
CA LEU A 852 41.32 -5.28 7.08
C LEU A 852 42.33 -4.94 8.19
N GLU A 853 43.37 -4.18 7.85
CA GLU A 853 44.47 -3.87 8.77
C GLU A 853 44.26 -2.61 9.62
N GLU A 854 43.56 -1.62 9.05
CA GLU A 854 43.47 -0.28 9.58
C GLU A 854 42.02 0.09 9.92
N PRO A 855 41.78 0.83 11.02
CA PRO A 855 40.44 1.17 11.45
C PRO A 855 39.78 2.24 10.58
N VAL A 856 38.45 2.32 10.67
CA VAL A 856 37.62 3.40 10.13
C VAL A 856 37.19 4.32 11.26
N TRP A 857 37.60 5.57 11.17
CA TRP A 857 37.30 6.65 12.11
C TRP A 857 36.11 7.44 11.59
N GLN A 858 34.95 7.26 12.22
CA GLN A 858 33.78 8.07 11.97
C GLN A 858 33.79 9.26 12.92
N ILE A 859 33.69 10.47 12.35
CA ILE A 859 33.73 11.70 13.14
C ILE A 859 32.35 11.97 13.74
N PRO A 860 32.25 12.18 15.06
CA PRO A 860 30.98 12.46 15.69
C PRO A 860 30.44 13.85 15.32
N SER A 861 29.15 13.92 15.02
CA SER A 861 28.41 15.16 14.79
C SER A 861 27.88 15.71 16.12
N SER A 862 28.51 16.79 16.61
CA SER A 862 28.13 17.38 17.90
C SER A 862 26.77 18.11 17.81
N GLY A 863 25.68 17.47 18.26
CA GLY A 863 24.41 18.11 18.64
C GLY A 863 23.90 19.19 17.68
N GLY A 864 23.69 18.84 16.41
CA GLY A 864 23.13 19.75 15.41
C GLY A 864 24.04 20.89 14.93
N LYS A 865 25.29 21.01 15.41
CA LYS A 865 26.24 22.05 14.96
C LYS A 865 27.10 21.68 13.74
N GLY A 866 26.84 20.51 13.12
CA GLY A 866 27.54 20.04 11.94
C GLY A 866 29.02 19.68 12.20
N ILE A 867 29.65 19.04 11.21
CA ILE A 867 31.09 18.72 11.22
C ILE A 867 31.85 19.91 10.62
N THR A 868 32.97 20.32 11.24
CA THR A 868 33.85 21.40 10.74
C THR A 868 35.27 20.89 10.47
N GLY A 869 36.09 21.65 9.73
CA GLY A 869 37.52 21.32 9.54
C GLY A 869 38.27 21.12 10.86
N ASP A 870 38.01 21.98 11.85
CA ASP A 870 38.62 21.87 13.18
C ASP A 870 38.18 20.61 13.94
N SER A 871 36.92 20.18 13.76
CA SER A 871 36.44 18.94 14.39
C SER A 871 37.17 17.71 13.82
N ILE A 872 37.45 17.69 12.51
CA ILE A 872 38.25 16.65 11.86
C ILE A 872 39.67 16.67 12.43
N HIS A 873 40.30 17.85 12.48
CA HIS A 873 41.65 17.99 13.00
C HIS A 873 41.76 17.58 14.47
N ASN A 874 40.88 18.08 15.34
CA ASN A 874 40.89 17.75 16.77
C ASN A 874 40.65 16.27 17.04
N TYR A 875 39.71 15.64 16.31
CA TYR A 875 39.46 14.21 16.46
C TYR A 875 40.67 13.38 16.01
N THR A 876 41.27 13.73 14.87
CA THR A 876 42.44 13.01 14.34
C THR A 876 43.71 13.22 15.18
N GLU A 877 43.93 14.39 15.77
CA GLU A 877 45.02 14.61 16.74
C GLU A 877 44.83 13.75 18.00
N ARG A 878 43.59 13.60 18.48
CA ARG A 878 43.27 12.68 19.59
C ARG A 878 43.52 11.22 19.22
N VAL A 879 43.28 10.84 17.97
CA VAL A 879 43.64 9.49 17.45
C VAL A 879 45.16 9.32 17.41
N ILE A 880 45.91 10.31 16.90
CA ILE A 880 47.39 10.27 16.88
C ILE A 880 47.93 10.13 18.31
N ALA A 881 47.36 10.85 19.27
CA ALA A 881 47.77 10.82 20.67
C ALA A 881 47.61 9.43 21.33
N LEU A 882 46.76 8.54 20.80
CA LEU A 882 46.68 7.16 21.30
C LEU A 882 47.99 6.40 21.05
N GLY A 883 48.66 6.62 19.92
CA GLY A 883 50.00 6.10 19.62
C GLY A 883 50.14 4.58 19.40
N PHE A 884 49.13 3.76 19.72
CA PHE A 884 49.16 2.31 19.53
C PHE A 884 48.17 1.78 18.48
N LEU A 885 47.23 2.60 18.01
CA LEU A 885 46.31 2.27 16.92
C LEU A 885 46.83 2.81 15.58
N ARG A 886 46.54 2.10 14.49
CA ARG A 886 46.85 2.58 13.13
C ARG A 886 45.90 3.71 12.73
N LEU A 887 46.36 4.62 11.88
CA LEU A 887 45.63 5.84 11.53
C LEU A 887 44.51 5.61 10.50
N GLY A 888 44.61 4.69 9.54
CA GLY A 888 43.41 4.23 8.81
C GLY A 888 42.63 5.29 8.02
N HIS A 889 41.32 5.08 7.95
CA HIS A 889 40.40 5.84 7.11
C HIS A 889 39.52 6.75 7.95
N VAL A 890 39.37 8.02 7.56
CA VAL A 890 38.45 8.98 8.17
C VAL A 890 37.20 9.08 7.30
N LEU A 891 36.07 8.64 7.82
CA LEU A 891 34.78 8.69 7.15
C LEU A 891 34.02 9.96 7.56
N VAL A 892 33.81 10.84 6.59
CA VAL A 892 33.00 12.06 6.74
C VAL A 892 31.61 11.81 6.15
N ASN A 893 30.59 11.97 6.99
CA ASN A 893 29.18 11.79 6.61
C ASN A 893 28.68 12.94 5.69
N GLU A 894 27.39 12.99 5.37
CA GLU A 894 26.81 13.92 4.39
C GLU A 894 27.01 15.41 4.71
N PHE A 895 27.49 15.76 5.90
CA PHE A 895 27.72 17.13 6.33
C PHE A 895 28.98 17.78 5.72
N TRP A 896 29.66 17.17 4.74
CA TRP A 896 30.69 17.88 3.96
C TRP A 896 30.07 18.83 2.90
N GLN A 897 28.81 18.61 2.53
CA GLN A 897 28.00 19.45 1.65
C GLN A 897 26.94 20.22 2.47
N ARG A 898 26.44 21.34 1.93
CA ARG A 898 25.43 22.19 2.59
C ARG A 898 24.06 21.51 2.60
N HIS A 899 23.60 21.07 1.42
CA HIS A 899 22.41 20.24 1.25
C HIS A 899 22.78 18.92 0.56
N ILE A 900 22.04 17.85 0.89
CA ILE A 900 22.25 16.54 0.24
C ILE A 900 21.99 16.68 -1.26
N GLY A 901 22.99 16.37 -2.07
CA GLY A 901 22.91 16.42 -3.54
C GLY A 901 23.55 17.65 -4.18
N ASP A 902 24.18 18.53 -3.39
CA ASP A 902 24.97 19.64 -3.93
C ASP A 902 26.23 19.15 -4.65
N PHE A 903 26.79 18.01 -4.19
CA PHE A 903 28.05 17.45 -4.71
C PHE A 903 29.15 18.50 -4.82
N THR A 904 29.19 19.42 -3.85
CA THR A 904 30.20 20.45 -3.69
C THR A 904 30.49 20.63 -2.20
N LEU A 905 31.73 20.99 -1.87
CA LEU A 905 32.12 21.25 -0.50
C LEU A 905 31.53 22.59 -0.04
N GLU A 906 30.97 22.62 1.16
CA GLU A 906 30.58 23.89 1.79
C GLU A 906 31.81 24.64 2.33
N THR A 907 32.29 25.60 1.54
CA THR A 907 33.52 26.35 1.84
C THR A 907 33.43 27.21 3.10
N GLU A 908 32.24 27.68 3.49
CA GLU A 908 32.04 28.45 4.73
C GLU A 908 32.36 27.62 5.98
N ARG A 909 31.99 26.33 5.96
CA ARG A 909 32.22 25.39 7.07
C ARG A 909 33.58 24.71 7.00
N PHE A 910 34.16 24.65 5.80
CA PHE A 910 35.42 23.98 5.50
C PHE A 910 36.41 24.87 4.72
N PRO A 911 36.81 26.03 5.25
CA PRO A 911 37.62 27.01 4.51
C PRO A 911 39.02 26.48 4.12
N ASN A 912 39.63 25.65 4.97
CA ASN A 912 41.01 25.15 4.81
C ASN A 912 41.07 23.61 4.65
N LEU A 913 40.04 22.99 4.09
CA LEU A 913 39.97 21.52 4.05
C LEU A 913 41.06 20.91 3.17
N GLU A 914 41.45 21.53 2.06
CA GLU A 914 42.54 21.03 1.20
C GLU A 914 43.87 20.92 1.97
N GLU A 915 44.19 21.94 2.76
CA GLU A 915 45.38 21.94 3.62
C GLU A 915 45.25 20.87 4.72
N THR A 916 44.07 20.78 5.35
CA THR A 916 43.77 19.77 6.37
C THR A 916 43.95 18.36 5.83
N VAL A 917 43.39 18.04 4.66
CA VAL A 917 43.55 16.74 3.98
C VAL A 917 45.02 16.47 3.67
N THR A 918 45.76 17.47 3.17
CA THR A 918 47.19 17.33 2.88
C THR A 918 48.01 17.02 4.13
N ILE A 919 47.70 17.65 5.27
CA ILE A 919 48.32 17.36 6.56
C ILE A 919 47.99 15.93 7.00
N LEU A 920 46.72 15.54 6.91
CA LEU A 920 46.25 14.20 7.30
C LEU A 920 46.88 13.10 6.45
N HIS A 921 47.03 13.31 5.15
CA HIS A 921 47.77 12.40 4.25
C HIS A 921 49.23 12.24 4.66
N ARG A 922 49.93 13.35 4.96
CA ARG A 922 51.33 13.29 5.46
C ARG A 922 51.44 12.53 6.78
N ARG A 923 50.40 12.59 7.61
CA ARG A 923 50.32 11.83 8.85
C ARG A 923 49.97 10.36 8.62
N GLY A 924 49.36 10.00 7.49
CA GLY A 924 49.02 8.63 7.12
C GLY A 924 47.53 8.28 7.22
N PHE A 925 46.64 9.26 7.31
CA PHE A 925 45.19 9.05 7.19
C PHE A 925 44.75 9.02 5.73
N ARG A 926 43.65 8.33 5.45
CA ARG A 926 42.91 8.39 4.18
C ARG A 926 41.53 9.00 4.41
N ILE A 927 41.06 9.86 3.52
CA ILE A 927 39.79 10.60 3.69
C ILE A 927 38.73 10.05 2.75
N VAL A 928 37.56 9.72 3.32
CA VAL A 928 36.44 9.13 2.60
C VAL A 928 35.17 9.93 2.84
N PHE A 929 34.46 10.29 1.77
CA PHE A 929 33.19 11.01 1.85
C PHE A 929 32.01 10.09 1.60
N SER A 930 30.94 10.27 2.38
CA SER A 930 29.66 9.62 2.06
C SER A 930 28.94 10.33 0.91
N VAL A 931 28.33 9.56 0.00
CA VAL A 931 27.59 10.07 -1.16
C VAL A 931 26.23 9.38 -1.23
N GLN A 932 25.20 10.14 -1.57
CA GLN A 932 23.81 9.69 -1.62
C GLN A 932 23.21 9.89 -3.02
N PRO A 933 22.28 9.02 -3.46
CA PRO A 933 21.58 9.16 -4.74
C PRO A 933 20.42 10.18 -4.72
N TYR A 934 20.30 10.97 -3.65
CA TYR A 934 19.19 11.89 -3.40
C TYR A 934 19.65 13.33 -3.64
N ILE A 935 18.75 14.15 -4.19
CA ILE A 935 18.94 15.59 -4.39
C ILE A 935 17.84 16.31 -3.64
N SER A 936 18.20 17.00 -2.56
CA SER A 936 17.29 17.84 -1.78
C SER A 936 16.65 18.90 -2.68
N THR A 937 15.38 19.24 -2.43
CA THR A 937 14.72 20.36 -3.11
C THR A 937 15.40 21.71 -2.86
N ASP A 938 16.20 21.81 -1.79
CA ASP A 938 16.96 23.01 -1.42
C ASP A 938 18.36 23.04 -2.05
N SER A 939 18.75 21.99 -2.78
CA SER A 939 20.03 21.91 -3.48
C SER A 939 20.03 22.75 -4.75
N ASP A 940 21.15 23.43 -5.03
CA ASP A 940 21.35 24.18 -6.29
C ASP A 940 21.26 23.27 -7.53
N ASN A 941 21.56 21.97 -7.38
CA ASN A 941 21.47 21.02 -8.47
C ASN A 941 20.04 20.54 -8.72
N PHE A 942 19.06 20.80 -7.82
CA PHE A 942 17.70 20.29 -7.99
C PHE A 942 17.06 20.84 -9.26
N ALA A 943 17.05 22.17 -9.44
CA ALA A 943 16.49 22.81 -10.63
C ALA A 943 17.18 22.33 -11.92
N GLN A 944 18.51 22.18 -11.89
CA GLN A 944 19.28 21.64 -13.02
C GLN A 944 18.86 20.19 -13.33
N SER A 945 18.73 19.34 -12.31
CA SER A 945 18.37 17.93 -12.46
C SER A 945 16.95 17.74 -13.00
N VAL A 946 16.01 18.63 -12.65
CA VAL A 946 14.66 18.68 -13.23
C VAL A 946 14.72 19.12 -14.69
N ALA A 947 15.44 20.20 -15.00
CA ALA A 947 15.56 20.72 -16.36
C ALA A 947 16.20 19.71 -17.33
N GLN A 948 17.18 18.95 -16.86
CA GLN A 948 17.91 17.93 -17.64
C GLN A 948 17.26 16.54 -17.59
N LYS A 949 16.12 16.39 -16.91
CA LYS A 949 15.41 15.11 -16.73
C LYS A 949 16.28 13.98 -16.14
N LEU A 950 17.08 14.34 -15.13
CA LEU A 950 18.00 13.44 -14.44
C LEU A 950 17.37 12.73 -13.24
N LEU A 951 16.18 13.16 -12.79
CA LEU A 951 15.48 12.57 -11.65
C LEU A 951 14.55 11.42 -12.07
N VAL A 952 14.13 10.63 -11.08
CA VAL A 952 13.01 9.70 -11.20
C VAL A 952 11.71 10.51 -11.22
N TYR A 953 10.77 10.13 -12.10
CA TYR A 953 9.53 10.87 -12.32
C TYR A 953 8.31 10.10 -11.80
N GLU A 954 7.20 10.79 -11.57
CA GLU A 954 5.96 10.13 -11.22
C GLU A 954 5.44 9.27 -12.37
N ARG A 955 4.89 8.11 -12.04
CA ARG A 955 4.36 7.18 -13.06
C ARG A 955 3.21 7.82 -13.83
N GLN A 956 3.20 7.63 -15.15
CA GLN A 956 2.20 8.21 -16.07
C GLN A 956 2.28 9.73 -16.20
N SER A 957 3.29 10.39 -15.62
CA SER A 957 3.66 11.73 -16.08
C SER A 957 4.45 11.60 -17.39
N GLU A 958 4.36 12.58 -18.29
CA GLU A 958 5.23 12.66 -19.48
C GLU A 958 6.68 13.05 -19.10
N ARG A 959 7.16 12.55 -17.94
CA ARG A 959 8.38 12.98 -17.24
C ARG A 959 8.44 14.49 -17.05
N SER A 960 7.31 15.07 -16.68
CA SER A 960 7.15 16.48 -16.31
C SER A 960 7.26 16.69 -14.80
N ILE A 961 6.89 15.69 -13.98
CA ILE A 961 6.77 15.81 -12.52
C ILE A 961 7.78 14.89 -11.80
N PRO A 962 8.83 15.44 -11.17
CA PRO A 962 9.77 14.66 -10.38
C PRO A 962 9.05 13.95 -9.23
N ALA A 963 9.33 12.66 -9.03
CA ALA A 963 8.80 11.92 -7.89
C ALA A 963 9.65 12.23 -6.65
N LEU A 964 9.02 12.81 -5.64
CA LEU A 964 9.69 13.24 -4.41
C LEU A 964 9.55 12.19 -3.31
N THR A 965 10.55 12.15 -2.43
CA THR A 965 10.64 11.21 -1.31
C THR A 965 11.30 11.87 -0.10
N ARG A 966 11.26 11.17 1.03
CA ARG A 966 11.98 11.54 2.26
C ARG A 966 13.23 10.71 2.41
N TYR A 967 14.31 11.38 2.77
CA TYR A 967 15.58 10.74 3.00
C TYR A 967 16.34 11.43 4.13
N LYS A 968 16.69 10.66 5.16
CA LYS A 968 17.30 11.15 6.41
C LYS A 968 16.55 12.35 7.02
N SER A 969 17.27 13.42 7.34
CA SER A 969 16.75 14.70 7.83
C SER A 969 16.10 15.57 6.75
N VAL A 970 16.20 15.19 5.47
CA VAL A 970 15.64 15.95 4.35
C VAL A 970 14.16 15.63 4.17
N ALA A 971 13.33 16.66 4.31
CA ALA A 971 11.86 16.55 4.23
C ALA A 971 11.35 16.29 2.81
N SER A 972 12.09 16.71 1.78
CA SER A 972 11.77 16.50 0.38
C SER A 972 13.03 16.41 -0.48
N ALA A 973 13.17 15.30 -1.23
CA ALA A 973 14.27 15.07 -2.14
C ALA A 973 13.80 14.34 -3.40
N GLY A 974 14.39 14.68 -4.54
CA GLY A 974 14.32 13.87 -5.76
C GLY A 974 15.34 12.74 -5.73
N VAL A 975 15.05 11.63 -6.40
CA VAL A 975 16.01 10.53 -6.57
C VAL A 975 16.62 10.62 -7.97
N LEU A 976 17.94 10.53 -8.09
CA LEU A 976 18.61 10.52 -9.39
C LEU A 976 18.22 9.25 -10.18
N ASP A 977 17.73 9.38 -11.41
CA ASP A 977 17.40 8.25 -12.27
C ASP A 977 18.66 7.71 -12.97
N ILE A 978 19.34 6.78 -12.33
CA ILE A 978 20.52 6.09 -12.88
C ILE A 978 20.23 5.20 -14.09
N THR A 979 18.97 4.93 -14.39
CA THR A 979 18.61 4.17 -15.59
C THR A 979 18.58 5.06 -16.84
N ASN A 980 18.68 6.39 -16.64
CA ASN A 980 18.96 7.36 -17.67
C ASN A 980 20.47 7.37 -17.97
N ASN A 981 20.81 7.30 -19.26
CA ASN A 981 22.20 7.31 -19.73
C ASN A 981 22.94 8.62 -19.40
N ALA A 982 22.24 9.72 -19.11
CA ALA A 982 22.84 11.01 -18.78
C ALA A 982 23.21 11.18 -17.30
N SER A 983 22.50 10.49 -16.39
CA SER A 983 22.61 10.74 -14.94
C SER A 983 23.93 10.26 -14.33
N ILE A 984 24.42 9.08 -14.74
CA ILE A 984 25.67 8.52 -14.22
C ILE A 984 26.89 9.35 -14.65
N PRO A 985 27.07 9.71 -15.95
CA PRO A 985 28.15 10.61 -16.35
C PRO A 985 28.11 11.95 -15.62
N TRP A 986 26.91 12.54 -15.46
CA TRP A 986 26.74 13.80 -14.73
C TRP A 986 27.19 13.70 -13.27
N LEU A 987 26.85 12.61 -12.58
CA LEU A 987 27.29 12.36 -11.21
C LEU A 987 28.80 12.13 -11.12
N ILE A 988 29.36 11.29 -12.01
CA ILE A 988 30.80 10.98 -12.04
C ILE A 988 31.61 12.25 -12.23
N GLU A 989 31.22 13.14 -13.14
CA GLU A 989 31.90 14.42 -13.36
C GLU A 989 32.03 15.23 -12.07
N LYS A 990 30.94 15.32 -11.29
CA LYS A 990 30.90 16.04 -10.01
C LYS A 990 31.78 15.37 -8.96
N LEU A 991 31.70 14.05 -8.83
CA LEU A 991 32.49 13.28 -7.86
C LEU A 991 34.00 13.30 -8.18
N GLU A 992 34.37 13.16 -9.46
CA GLU A 992 35.76 13.28 -9.90
C GLU A 992 36.31 14.68 -9.65
N LYS A 993 35.50 15.72 -9.86
CA LYS A 993 35.92 17.10 -9.57
C LYS A 993 36.25 17.27 -8.10
N ILE A 994 35.41 16.76 -7.19
CA ILE A 994 35.68 16.79 -5.74
C ILE A 994 36.95 15.99 -5.42
N GLN A 995 37.05 14.77 -5.97
CA GLN A 995 38.18 13.88 -5.73
C GLN A 995 39.51 14.51 -6.16
N LYS A 996 39.55 15.14 -7.33
CA LYS A 996 40.76 15.82 -7.86
C LYS A 996 41.08 17.10 -7.09
N THR A 997 40.06 17.88 -6.70
CA THR A 997 40.26 19.17 -6.03
C THR A 997 40.76 18.99 -4.60
N TYR A 998 40.10 18.12 -3.82
CA TYR A 998 40.40 17.95 -2.39
C TYR A 998 41.25 16.71 -2.08
N LYS A 999 41.65 15.95 -3.12
CA LYS A 999 42.49 14.75 -3.03
C LYS A 999 41.94 13.68 -2.07
N ILE A 1000 40.62 13.52 -1.98
CA ILE A 1000 40.04 12.45 -1.15
C ILE A 1000 40.31 11.06 -1.74
N ASP A 1001 40.41 10.04 -0.88
CA ASP A 1001 40.87 8.69 -1.24
C ASP A 1001 39.76 7.79 -1.77
N GLY A 1002 38.50 8.09 -1.44
CA GLY A 1002 37.35 7.33 -1.95
C GLY A 1002 36.01 7.77 -1.37
N PHE A 1003 35.00 6.97 -1.64
CA PHE A 1003 33.61 7.24 -1.29
C PHE A 1003 32.96 6.07 -0.54
N TYR A 1004 31.98 6.41 0.28
CA TYR A 1004 31.05 5.49 0.91
C TYR A 1004 29.64 5.75 0.36
N LEU A 1005 29.01 4.76 -0.26
CA LEU A 1005 27.69 4.95 -0.87
C LEU A 1005 26.59 4.70 0.16
N ASP A 1006 25.80 5.73 0.45
CA ASP A 1006 24.67 5.63 1.35
C ASP A 1006 23.34 5.65 0.60
N PHE A 1007 22.77 4.46 0.40
CA PHE A 1007 21.54 4.24 -0.36
C PHE A 1007 20.26 4.38 0.46
N GLY A 1008 20.33 4.32 1.79
CA GLY A 1008 19.15 4.04 2.61
C GLY A 1008 18.50 2.69 2.26
N THR A 1009 17.18 2.64 2.32
CA THR A 1009 16.37 1.41 2.13
C THR A 1009 15.47 1.53 0.90
N SER A 1010 14.83 0.44 0.47
CA SER A 1010 13.83 0.51 -0.62
C SER A 1010 12.72 1.51 -0.33
N GLN A 1011 12.36 1.69 0.94
CA GLN A 1011 11.30 2.61 1.38
C GLN A 1011 11.65 4.08 1.16
N ASN A 1012 12.92 4.39 0.87
CA ASN A 1012 13.34 5.73 0.51
C ASN A 1012 13.13 6.03 -0.98
N MET A 1013 12.73 5.07 -1.81
CA MET A 1013 12.24 5.35 -3.17
C MET A 1013 10.82 5.93 -3.13
N PRO A 1014 10.47 6.91 -4.00
CA PRO A 1014 9.11 7.42 -4.07
C PRO A 1014 8.11 6.29 -4.34
N HIS A 1015 6.96 6.28 -3.69
CA HIS A 1015 6.00 5.16 -3.83
C HIS A 1015 5.39 5.05 -5.23
N TYR A 1016 5.29 6.18 -5.94
CA TYR A 1016 4.61 6.26 -7.23
C TYR A 1016 5.55 6.68 -8.36
N TYR A 1017 6.59 5.88 -8.59
CA TYR A 1017 7.70 6.26 -9.46
C TYR A 1017 7.74 5.53 -10.81
N GLN A 1018 8.45 6.13 -11.76
CA GLN A 1018 8.85 5.58 -13.05
C GLN A 1018 10.28 6.04 -13.38
N CYS A 1019 11.15 5.07 -13.62
CA CYS A 1019 12.51 5.28 -14.14
C CYS A 1019 12.52 5.22 -15.67
N ASN A 1020 13.61 5.67 -16.29
CA ASN A 1020 13.82 5.62 -17.72
C ASN A 1020 13.80 4.19 -18.28
N LYS A 1021 14.45 3.25 -17.58
CA LYS A 1021 14.30 1.80 -17.79
C LYS A 1021 13.58 1.22 -16.58
N THR A 1022 12.65 0.29 -16.83
CA THR A 1022 11.86 -0.32 -15.78
C THR A 1022 12.72 -1.17 -14.86
N LEU A 1023 12.55 -0.96 -13.55
CA LEU A 1023 13.18 -1.78 -12.52
C LEU A 1023 12.27 -2.97 -12.18
N TYR A 1024 12.84 -4.12 -11.83
CA TYR A 1024 12.03 -5.26 -11.35
C TYR A 1024 11.50 -5.04 -9.93
N ASN A 1025 12.27 -4.33 -9.10
CA ASN A 1025 11.87 -3.82 -7.79
C ASN A 1025 12.73 -2.59 -7.43
N PRO A 1026 12.41 -1.86 -6.35
CA PRO A 1026 13.20 -0.70 -5.93
C PRO A 1026 14.67 -1.01 -5.61
N ASP A 1027 14.99 -2.23 -5.14
CA ASP A 1027 16.36 -2.58 -4.75
C ASP A 1027 17.32 -2.76 -5.93
N GLN A 1028 16.81 -3.10 -7.11
CA GLN A 1028 17.63 -3.18 -8.33
C GLN A 1028 18.38 -1.87 -8.57
N TYR A 1029 17.81 -0.74 -8.15
CA TYR A 1029 18.44 0.57 -8.21
C TYR A 1029 19.86 0.54 -7.62
N LYS A 1030 20.05 -0.10 -6.45
CA LYS A 1030 21.33 -0.12 -5.74
C LYS A 1030 22.39 -0.91 -6.50
N THR A 1031 22.00 -2.03 -7.10
CA THR A 1031 22.88 -2.83 -7.94
C THR A 1031 23.35 -2.02 -9.14
N ILE A 1032 22.42 -1.40 -9.88
CA ILE A 1032 22.77 -0.59 -11.05
C ILE A 1032 23.68 0.58 -10.65
N PHE A 1033 23.37 1.25 -9.53
CA PHE A 1033 24.15 2.40 -9.07
C PHE A 1033 25.57 1.99 -8.69
N THR A 1034 25.71 0.93 -7.88
CA THR A 1034 27.01 0.46 -7.39
C THR A 1034 27.87 0.01 -8.57
N THR A 1035 27.35 -0.84 -9.46
CA THR A 1035 28.08 -1.33 -10.64
C THR A 1035 28.45 -0.22 -11.62
N ALA A 1036 27.67 0.86 -11.70
CA ALA A 1036 27.97 2.00 -12.55
C ALA A 1036 29.15 2.86 -12.04
N LEU A 1037 29.40 2.86 -10.73
CA LEU A 1037 30.50 3.61 -10.10
C LEU A 1037 31.75 2.75 -9.86
N GLU A 1038 31.57 1.43 -9.70
CA GLU A 1038 32.63 0.45 -9.60
C GLU A 1038 33.58 0.54 -10.81
N GLY A 1039 34.88 0.72 -10.56
CA GLY A 1039 35.92 0.80 -11.59
C GLY A 1039 36.21 2.20 -12.12
N VAL A 1040 35.34 3.18 -11.84
CA VAL A 1040 35.54 4.61 -12.18
C VAL A 1040 36.06 5.39 -10.98
N ILE A 1041 35.41 5.25 -9.83
CA ILE A 1041 35.80 5.89 -8.56
C ILE A 1041 36.08 4.82 -7.49
N SER A 1042 36.90 5.18 -6.49
CA SER A 1042 37.19 4.29 -5.35
C SER A 1042 36.00 4.28 -4.39
N VAL A 1043 35.35 3.13 -4.22
CA VAL A 1043 34.24 2.92 -3.28
C VAL A 1043 34.67 1.92 -2.22
N ILE A 1044 34.74 2.34 -0.95
CA ILE A 1044 35.20 1.50 0.15
C ILE A 1044 34.07 0.79 0.89
N GLY A 1045 32.82 1.23 0.70
CA GLY A 1045 31.68 0.57 1.29
C GLY A 1045 30.32 1.10 0.87
N VAL A 1046 29.29 0.30 1.15
CA VAL A 1046 27.89 0.59 0.82
C VAL A 1046 26.99 0.36 2.03
N SER A 1047 25.96 1.20 2.20
CA SER A 1047 25.04 1.09 3.36
C SER A 1047 23.92 0.05 3.19
N SER A 1048 23.63 -0.40 1.95
CA SER A 1048 22.58 -1.37 1.65
C SER A 1048 22.88 -2.10 0.34
N ALA A 1049 22.53 -3.38 0.23
CA ALA A 1049 22.82 -4.17 -0.96
C ALA A 1049 21.85 -5.36 -1.14
N VAL A 1050 21.59 -5.73 -2.40
CA VAL A 1050 20.90 -6.99 -2.78
C VAL A 1050 21.72 -7.91 -3.69
N THR A 1051 22.85 -7.39 -4.16
CA THR A 1051 23.93 -8.09 -4.86
C THR A 1051 25.22 -7.87 -4.09
N VAL A 1052 26.17 -8.80 -4.19
CA VAL A 1052 27.46 -8.65 -3.50
C VAL A 1052 28.19 -7.50 -4.20
N PRO A 1053 28.53 -6.41 -3.50
CA PRO A 1053 29.30 -5.33 -4.09
C PRO A 1053 30.71 -5.84 -4.39
N ARG A 1054 31.30 -5.31 -5.44
CA ARG A 1054 32.63 -5.73 -5.86
C ARG A 1054 33.68 -5.13 -4.92
N PRO A 1055 34.74 -5.87 -4.55
CA PRO A 1055 35.87 -5.32 -3.81
C PRO A 1055 36.45 -4.07 -4.53
N PRO A 1056 36.88 -3.02 -3.81
CA PRO A 1056 37.12 -2.97 -2.37
C PRO A 1056 35.91 -2.56 -1.53
N ALA A 1057 34.69 -2.54 -2.08
CA ALA A 1057 33.51 -2.11 -1.35
C ALA A 1057 33.02 -3.17 -0.33
N PHE A 1058 32.98 -2.80 0.95
CA PHE A 1058 32.43 -3.63 2.02
C PHE A 1058 30.97 -3.24 2.31
N VAL A 1059 30.10 -4.21 2.59
CA VAL A 1059 28.70 -3.92 2.94
C VAL A 1059 28.57 -3.63 4.43
N SER A 1060 27.88 -2.54 4.79
CA SER A 1060 27.70 -2.18 6.20
C SER A 1060 26.60 -2.97 6.87
N LEU A 1061 26.83 -3.32 8.13
CA LEU A 1061 25.77 -3.83 9.01
C LEU A 1061 24.69 -2.75 9.22
N PRO A 1062 23.44 -3.15 9.53
CA PRO A 1062 22.40 -2.17 9.83
C PRO A 1062 22.77 -1.37 11.08
N PRO A 1063 22.35 -0.10 11.17
CA PRO A 1063 22.58 0.71 12.37
C PRO A 1063 21.98 0.04 13.61
N VAL A 1064 22.77 -0.07 14.68
CA VAL A 1064 22.38 -0.74 15.92
C VAL A 1064 22.32 0.23 17.09
N ASN A 1065 21.36 -0.01 17.99
CA ASN A 1065 21.20 0.76 19.22
C ASN A 1065 22.39 0.54 20.17
N SER A 1066 22.86 1.58 20.84
CA SER A 1066 23.91 1.57 21.87
C SER A 1066 23.43 0.84 23.13
N SER A 1067 23.40 -0.49 23.07
CA SER A 1067 22.82 -1.36 24.09
C SER A 1067 23.34 -2.79 23.99
N TRP A 1068 23.15 -3.60 25.04
CA TRP A 1068 23.45 -5.04 25.02
C TRP A 1068 22.64 -5.82 23.97
N GLU A 1069 21.42 -5.38 23.65
CA GLU A 1069 20.66 -5.94 22.53
C GLU A 1069 21.36 -5.65 21.19
N GLY A 1070 21.79 -4.40 20.98
CA GLY A 1070 22.53 -4.01 19.77
C GLY A 1070 23.83 -4.79 19.60
N LEU A 1071 24.57 -5.04 20.68
CA LEU A 1071 25.77 -5.89 20.65
C LEU A 1071 25.47 -7.30 20.15
N ARG A 1072 24.35 -7.90 20.58
CA ARG A 1072 23.88 -9.21 20.06
C ARG A 1072 23.49 -9.12 18.58
N THR A 1073 22.83 -8.04 18.17
CA THR A 1073 22.46 -7.79 16.77
C THR A 1073 23.68 -7.71 15.85
N VAL A 1074 24.83 -7.20 16.30
CA VAL A 1074 26.07 -7.18 15.50
C VAL A 1074 26.51 -8.60 15.16
N VAL A 1075 26.50 -9.51 16.14
CA VAL A 1075 26.88 -10.91 15.94
C VAL A 1075 25.91 -11.62 14.99
N THR A 1076 24.61 -11.47 15.22
CA THR A 1076 23.60 -12.12 14.37
C THR A 1076 23.64 -11.57 12.93
N SER A 1077 23.80 -10.26 12.76
CA SER A 1077 23.91 -9.63 11.44
C SER A 1077 25.16 -10.06 10.68
N ALA A 1078 26.31 -10.14 11.34
CA ALA A 1078 27.56 -10.60 10.74
C ALA A 1078 27.45 -12.05 10.24
N LEU A 1079 26.87 -12.94 11.04
CA LEU A 1079 26.61 -14.32 10.65
C LEU A 1079 25.58 -14.40 9.51
N THR A 1080 24.52 -13.59 9.57
CA THR A 1080 23.48 -13.53 8.53
C THR A 1080 24.06 -13.15 7.18
N TYR A 1081 24.84 -12.07 7.14
CA TYR A 1081 25.39 -11.55 5.90
C TYR A 1081 26.44 -12.48 5.34
N GLY A 1082 27.21 -13.14 6.23
CA GLY A 1082 28.09 -14.22 5.82
C GLY A 1082 27.35 -15.38 5.15
N ILE A 1083 26.30 -15.92 5.78
CA ILE A 1083 25.51 -17.04 5.22
C ILE A 1083 24.88 -16.69 3.88
N ILE A 1084 24.40 -15.45 3.70
CA ILE A 1084 23.76 -15.06 2.45
C ILE A 1084 24.75 -14.68 1.34
N GLY A 1085 26.05 -14.86 1.58
CA GLY A 1085 27.11 -14.74 0.57
C GLY A 1085 27.78 -13.38 0.50
N TYR A 1086 27.77 -12.57 1.56
CA TYR A 1086 28.54 -11.32 1.65
C TYR A 1086 29.80 -11.55 2.48
N PRO A 1087 30.96 -11.81 1.84
CA PRO A 1087 32.19 -12.11 2.58
C PRO A 1087 32.84 -10.88 3.22
N PHE A 1088 32.62 -9.69 2.65
CA PHE A 1088 33.22 -8.42 3.08
C PHE A 1088 32.18 -7.54 3.77
N ILE A 1089 32.16 -7.61 5.10
CA ILE A 1089 31.23 -6.83 5.94
C ILE A 1089 31.98 -5.74 6.71
N MET A 1090 31.35 -4.57 6.84
CA MET A 1090 31.80 -3.44 7.65
C MET A 1090 30.86 -3.30 8.85
N PRO A 1091 31.27 -3.71 10.06
CA PRO A 1091 30.49 -3.50 11.27
C PRO A 1091 30.30 -2.01 11.58
N GLY A 1092 29.24 -1.71 12.35
CA GLY A 1092 29.01 -0.38 12.93
C GLY A 1092 30.09 0.02 13.94
N PRO A 1093 30.09 1.28 14.39
CA PRO A 1093 31.07 1.78 15.35
C PRO A 1093 30.97 1.08 16.71
N ILE A 1094 32.11 0.95 17.39
CA ILE A 1094 32.19 0.44 18.76
C ILE A 1094 31.33 1.32 19.68
N GLY A 1095 30.36 0.69 20.35
CA GLY A 1095 29.40 1.37 21.21
C GLY A 1095 28.03 1.60 20.58
N GLY A 1096 27.83 1.31 19.29
CA GLY A 1096 26.54 1.46 18.60
C GLY A 1096 26.40 2.78 17.81
N ASP A 1097 25.38 2.84 16.95
CA ASP A 1097 25.16 3.93 15.99
C ASP A 1097 24.24 5.05 16.53
N TYR A 1098 23.31 4.72 17.42
CA TYR A 1098 22.34 5.65 18.01
C TYR A 1098 21.90 5.15 19.40
N LEU A 1099 21.26 6.01 20.21
CA LEU A 1099 20.63 5.61 21.48
C LEU A 1099 19.14 5.95 21.50
N LEU A 1100 18.28 4.96 21.74
CA LEU A 1100 16.84 5.17 21.91
C LEU A 1100 16.52 5.78 23.30
N PRO A 1101 15.75 6.89 23.38
CA PRO A 1101 15.28 7.42 24.64
C PRO A 1101 14.38 6.41 25.38
N PRO A 1102 14.45 6.30 26.72
CA PRO A 1102 13.60 5.40 27.51
C PRO A 1102 12.09 5.61 27.31
N SER A 1103 11.68 6.82 26.92
CA SER A 1103 10.28 7.19 26.65
C SER A 1103 9.79 6.85 25.24
N ALA A 1104 10.68 6.46 24.32
CA ALA A 1104 10.37 6.27 22.90
C ALA A 1104 10.10 4.79 22.53
N SER A 1105 9.87 3.93 23.52
CA SER A 1105 9.97 2.47 23.38
C SER A 1105 8.93 1.80 22.47
N ASN A 1106 8.03 2.54 21.81
CA ASN A 1106 7.05 1.98 20.84
C ASN A 1106 6.66 2.92 19.69
N GLU A 1107 7.29 4.09 19.54
CA GLU A 1107 6.98 5.01 18.44
C GLU A 1107 7.96 4.85 17.28
N THR A 1108 7.43 4.96 16.06
CA THR A 1108 8.10 4.84 14.77
C THR A 1108 9.08 5.98 14.50
N VAL A 1109 10.07 6.21 15.37
CA VAL A 1109 11.13 7.20 15.14
C VAL A 1109 12.14 6.61 14.16
N SER A 1110 12.51 7.35 13.11
CA SER A 1110 13.55 6.90 12.18
C SER A 1110 14.88 7.14 12.86
N PHE A 1111 15.78 6.16 12.88
CA PHE A 1111 17.11 6.36 13.46
C PHE A 1111 17.87 7.52 12.79
N TYR A 1112 17.54 7.87 11.54
CA TYR A 1112 18.06 9.06 10.86
C TYR A 1112 17.71 10.40 11.53
N PHE A 1113 16.77 10.44 12.48
CA PHE A 1113 16.44 11.63 13.26
C PHE A 1113 17.01 11.58 14.69
N MET A 1114 17.78 10.54 15.03
CA MET A 1114 18.38 10.40 16.36
C MET A 1114 19.77 11.00 16.36
N GLU A 1115 20.10 11.69 17.45
CA GLU A 1115 21.47 12.13 17.70
C GLU A 1115 22.38 10.93 17.96
N GLU A 1116 23.67 11.14 17.74
CA GLU A 1116 24.68 10.15 18.09
C GLU A 1116 24.60 9.79 19.58
N PRO A 1117 24.87 8.52 19.92
CA PRO A 1117 24.74 8.06 21.28
C PRO A 1117 25.77 8.79 22.17
N PRO A 1118 25.42 9.10 23.43
CA PRO A 1118 26.43 9.52 24.41
C PRO A 1118 27.43 8.38 24.64
N LEU A 1119 28.56 8.72 25.28
CA LEU A 1119 29.59 7.75 25.64
C LEU A 1119 28.96 6.55 26.39
N PRO A 1120 29.07 5.32 25.86
CA PRO A 1120 28.40 4.15 26.45
C PRO A 1120 28.98 3.74 27.80
N ASP A 1121 28.30 2.84 28.52
CA ASP A 1121 28.83 2.25 29.76
C ASP A 1121 30.18 1.55 29.50
N GLN A 1122 31.11 1.65 30.46
CA GLN A 1122 32.47 1.14 30.33
C GLN A 1122 32.52 -0.36 30.00
N GLU A 1123 31.66 -1.16 30.64
CA GLU A 1123 31.58 -2.61 30.41
C GLU A 1123 31.08 -2.87 28.99
N LEU A 1124 30.01 -2.19 28.58
CA LEU A 1124 29.42 -2.33 27.25
C LEU A 1124 30.43 -1.97 26.16
N TYR A 1125 31.14 -0.85 26.30
CA TYR A 1125 32.20 -0.43 25.37
C TYR A 1125 33.30 -1.48 25.27
N LEU A 1126 33.77 -2.00 26.40
CA LEU A 1126 34.82 -3.00 26.46
C LEU A 1126 34.39 -4.32 25.80
N ARG A 1127 33.19 -4.83 26.09
CA ARG A 1127 32.64 -6.03 25.43
C ARG A 1127 32.44 -5.83 23.92
N TRP A 1128 32.07 -4.63 23.51
CA TRP A 1128 31.94 -4.28 22.09
C TRP A 1128 33.29 -4.24 21.38
N MET A 1129 34.31 -3.67 22.03
CA MET A 1129 35.69 -3.68 21.55
C MET A 1129 36.22 -5.12 21.44
N GLN A 1130 35.95 -5.96 22.44
CA GLN A 1130 36.31 -7.39 22.43
C GLN A 1130 35.72 -8.12 21.23
N LEU A 1131 34.45 -7.87 20.88
CA LEU A 1131 33.83 -8.41 19.67
C LEU A 1131 34.47 -7.83 18.39
N ALA A 1132 34.55 -6.49 18.28
CA ALA A 1132 35.04 -5.79 17.09
C ALA A 1132 36.47 -6.20 16.71
N THR A 1133 37.31 -6.53 17.70
CA THR A 1133 38.68 -7.02 17.53
C THR A 1133 38.78 -8.18 16.52
N PHE A 1134 37.76 -9.04 16.45
CA PHE A 1134 37.71 -10.23 15.59
C PHE A 1134 36.88 -10.06 14.32
N LEU A 1135 36.26 -8.90 14.10
CA LEU A 1135 35.50 -8.61 12.87
C LEU A 1135 36.44 -8.09 11.76
N PRO A 1136 36.07 -8.21 10.46
CA PRO A 1136 36.91 -7.78 9.35
C PRO A 1136 37.37 -6.33 9.44
N VAL A 1137 36.48 -5.40 9.77
CA VAL A 1137 36.75 -3.97 9.90
C VAL A 1137 36.44 -3.52 11.34
N ILE A 1138 37.27 -2.65 11.89
CA ILE A 1138 36.99 -1.96 13.16
C ILE A 1138 36.61 -0.52 12.87
N ARG A 1139 35.49 -0.08 13.43
CA ARG A 1139 34.99 1.28 13.30
C ARG A 1139 34.87 1.96 14.65
N PHE A 1140 35.28 3.22 14.75
CA PHE A 1140 35.25 4.02 15.97
C PHE A 1140 34.47 5.31 15.76
N THR A 1141 33.61 5.64 16.73
CA THR A 1141 33.06 6.99 16.93
C THR A 1141 33.57 7.58 18.24
N HIS A 1142 33.61 6.78 19.32
CA HIS A 1142 34.20 7.16 20.61
C HIS A 1142 35.58 6.56 20.81
N LEU A 1143 36.54 7.40 21.22
CA LEU A 1143 37.90 6.97 21.50
C LEU A 1143 38.04 6.38 22.92
N PRO A 1144 38.89 5.35 23.12
CA PRO A 1144 39.15 4.79 24.46
C PRO A 1144 39.61 5.83 25.49
N SER A 1145 40.32 6.87 25.03
CA SER A 1145 40.82 7.96 25.89
C SER A 1145 39.72 8.83 26.50
N GLU A 1146 38.49 8.79 25.97
CA GLU A 1146 37.34 9.56 26.49
C GLU A 1146 36.93 9.14 27.89
N TYR A 1147 37.14 7.87 28.24
CA TYR A 1147 36.78 7.32 29.54
C TYR A 1147 37.74 7.71 30.67
N LYS A 1148 38.94 8.23 30.34
CA LYS A 1148 39.99 8.54 31.32
C LYS A 1148 40.27 7.39 32.30
N SER A 1149 40.15 6.15 31.82
CA SER A 1149 40.31 4.91 32.59
C SER A 1149 41.54 4.16 32.11
N GLU A 1150 42.50 3.92 33.00
CA GLU A 1150 43.70 3.12 32.70
C GLU A 1150 43.33 1.70 32.29
N LEU A 1151 42.32 1.10 32.95
CA LEU A 1151 41.84 -0.25 32.66
C LEU A 1151 41.35 -0.39 31.21
N ILE A 1152 40.58 0.56 30.71
CA ILE A 1152 40.10 0.54 29.31
C ILE A 1152 41.29 0.72 28.35
N MET A 1153 42.21 1.62 28.66
CA MET A 1153 43.38 1.87 27.82
C MET A 1153 44.30 0.65 27.71
N GLU A 1154 44.53 -0.06 28.82
CA GLU A 1154 45.34 -1.29 28.84
C GLU A 1154 44.65 -2.43 28.10
N ALA A 1155 43.36 -2.65 28.35
CA ALA A 1155 42.60 -3.70 27.68
C ALA A 1155 42.53 -3.48 26.16
N VAL A 1156 42.32 -2.24 25.69
CA VAL A 1156 42.30 -1.92 24.25
C VAL A 1156 43.69 -2.11 23.62
N LYS A 1157 44.78 -1.78 24.32
CA LYS A 1157 46.15 -2.05 23.84
C LYS A 1157 46.39 -3.55 23.65
N GLU A 1158 45.94 -4.37 24.61
CA GLU A 1158 46.05 -5.81 24.51
C GLU A 1158 45.22 -6.37 23.36
N LEU A 1159 43.96 -5.95 23.21
CA LEU A 1159 43.09 -6.35 22.11
C LEU A 1159 43.67 -5.94 20.74
N THR A 1160 44.30 -4.77 20.66
CA THR A 1160 45.01 -4.33 19.46
C THR A 1160 46.18 -5.26 19.13
N LEU A 1161 46.94 -5.70 20.14
CA LEU A 1161 48.03 -6.65 19.97
C LEU A 1161 47.53 -8.02 19.50
N ILE A 1162 46.42 -8.50 20.07
CA ILE A 1162 45.74 -9.74 19.65
C ILE A 1162 45.31 -9.63 18.20
N ARG A 1163 44.69 -8.51 17.78
CA ARG A 1163 44.29 -8.31 16.38
C ARG A 1163 45.48 -8.38 15.44
N GLN A 1164 46.58 -7.69 15.77
CA GLN A 1164 47.77 -7.64 14.93
C GLN A 1164 48.47 -9.00 14.81
N LYS A 1165 48.59 -9.75 15.92
CA LYS A 1165 49.34 -11.01 15.96
C LYS A 1165 48.53 -12.22 15.53
N ALA A 1166 47.23 -12.26 15.82
CA ALA A 1166 46.39 -13.44 15.60
C ALA A 1166 45.32 -13.22 14.52
N VAL A 1167 44.57 -12.11 14.56
CA VAL A 1167 43.37 -11.94 13.71
C VAL A 1167 43.73 -11.53 12.27
N ILE A 1168 44.54 -10.48 12.09
CA ILE A 1168 44.90 -9.96 10.75
C ILE A 1168 45.58 -11.03 9.87
N PRO A 1169 46.56 -11.82 10.36
CA PRO A 1169 47.15 -12.90 9.57
C PRO A 1169 46.11 -13.92 9.07
N LEU A 1170 45.10 -14.24 9.90
CA LEU A 1170 44.03 -15.15 9.51
C LEU A 1170 43.08 -14.52 8.48
N LEU A 1171 42.69 -13.26 8.65
CA LEU A 1171 41.87 -12.55 7.67
C LEU A 1171 42.56 -12.49 6.30
N LYS A 1172 43.89 -12.30 6.28
CA LYS A 1172 44.70 -12.36 5.04
C LYS A 1172 44.79 -13.76 4.47
N LYS A 1173 45.00 -14.77 5.31
CA LYS A 1173 45.07 -16.19 4.89
C LYS A 1173 43.81 -16.61 4.15
N TYR A 1174 42.64 -16.23 4.67
CA TYR A 1174 41.34 -16.60 4.09
C TYR A 1174 40.79 -15.60 3.08
N LEU A 1175 41.54 -14.54 2.75
CA LEU A 1175 41.13 -13.56 1.77
C LEU A 1175 40.96 -14.18 0.37
N SER A 1176 41.88 -15.07 -0.03
CA SER A 1176 41.79 -15.79 -1.31
C SER A 1176 40.52 -16.63 -1.39
N ASP A 1177 40.17 -17.32 -0.31
CA ASP A 1177 39.02 -18.21 -0.26
C ASP A 1177 37.71 -17.41 -0.32
N ALA A 1178 37.67 -16.28 0.39
CA ALA A 1178 36.55 -15.35 0.33
C ALA A 1178 36.34 -14.76 -1.07
N MET A 1179 37.41 -14.45 -1.78
CA MET A 1179 37.36 -13.87 -3.11
C MET A 1179 37.07 -14.90 -4.22
N ASN A 1180 37.64 -16.11 -4.12
CA ASN A 1180 37.49 -17.17 -5.11
C ASN A 1180 36.18 -17.95 -4.94
N GLU A 1181 35.91 -18.38 -3.71
CA GLU A 1181 34.85 -19.32 -3.38
C GLU A 1181 33.59 -18.62 -2.81
N GLY A 1182 33.68 -17.31 -2.55
CA GLY A 1182 32.57 -16.54 -1.96
C GLY A 1182 32.32 -16.86 -0.48
N LEU A 1183 33.25 -17.57 0.17
CA LEU A 1183 33.07 -18.01 1.55
C LEU A 1183 33.21 -16.85 2.53
N PRO A 1184 32.35 -16.75 3.55
CA PRO A 1184 32.38 -15.61 4.45
C PRO A 1184 33.60 -15.64 5.37
N LEU A 1185 34.14 -14.46 5.72
CA LEU A 1185 35.26 -14.37 6.67
C LEU A 1185 34.85 -14.73 8.11
N ILE A 1186 33.56 -14.56 8.44
CA ILE A 1186 32.96 -15.00 9.70
C ILE A 1186 31.92 -16.07 9.38
N ARG A 1187 32.03 -17.25 10.01
CA ARG A 1187 31.21 -18.41 9.69
C ARG A 1187 30.53 -18.99 10.93
N PRO A 1188 29.31 -19.53 10.81
CA PRO A 1188 28.73 -20.34 11.86
C PRO A 1188 29.45 -21.70 11.95
N LEU A 1189 29.54 -22.26 13.16
CA LEU A 1189 30.27 -23.51 13.40
C LEU A 1189 29.70 -24.72 12.63
N TRP A 1190 28.41 -24.74 12.32
CA TRP A 1190 27.78 -25.85 11.60
C TRP A 1190 28.07 -25.87 10.09
N MET A 1191 28.61 -24.78 9.52
CA MET A 1191 28.98 -24.71 8.10
C MET A 1191 30.31 -25.44 7.81
N LEU A 1192 30.97 -25.96 8.85
CA LEU A 1192 32.28 -26.59 8.80
C LEU A 1192 32.13 -28.12 8.78
N ASP A 1193 32.88 -28.79 7.91
CA ASP A 1193 32.95 -30.25 7.90
C ASP A 1193 33.95 -30.76 8.96
N ALA A 1194 33.78 -32.00 9.44
CA ALA A 1194 34.63 -32.62 10.46
C ALA A 1194 36.09 -32.82 10.01
N GLN A 1195 36.34 -32.81 8.69
CA GLN A 1195 37.67 -32.93 8.07
C GLN A 1195 38.21 -31.59 7.54
N ASP A 1196 37.49 -30.48 7.71
CA ASP A 1196 37.82 -29.21 7.07
C ASP A 1196 39.03 -28.53 7.75
N THR A 1197 40.05 -28.18 6.97
CA THR A 1197 41.29 -27.52 7.42
C THR A 1197 41.14 -26.00 7.58
N GLY A 1198 39.91 -25.48 7.49
CA GLY A 1198 39.58 -24.05 7.42
C GLY A 1198 39.22 -23.35 8.73
N LEU A 1199 39.28 -24.04 9.88
CA LEU A 1199 38.87 -23.51 11.17
C LEU A 1199 40.08 -23.31 12.10
N ASP A 1200 40.62 -22.09 12.12
CA ASP A 1200 41.82 -21.78 12.92
C ASP A 1200 41.53 -21.00 14.22
N LEU A 1201 40.35 -20.37 14.34
CA LEU A 1201 39.99 -19.49 15.45
C LEU A 1201 38.50 -19.58 15.81
N ILE A 1202 38.21 -19.68 17.10
CA ILE A 1202 36.85 -19.56 17.66
C ILE A 1202 36.85 -18.39 18.63
N VAL A 1203 35.77 -17.60 18.62
CA VAL A 1203 35.58 -16.45 19.51
C VAL A 1203 34.24 -16.58 20.22
N ALA A 1204 34.24 -16.45 21.53
CA ALA A 1204 33.06 -16.59 22.39
C ALA A 1204 32.93 -15.37 23.34
N PRO A 1205 32.56 -14.18 22.82
CA PRO A 1205 32.50 -12.96 23.63
C PRO A 1205 31.37 -13.03 24.68
N ILE A 1206 31.45 -12.25 25.75
CA ILE A 1206 30.30 -12.02 26.65
C ILE A 1206 29.35 -11.02 25.99
N LEU A 1207 28.05 -11.33 26.02
CA LEU A 1207 27.00 -10.55 25.34
C LEU A 1207 25.91 -10.04 26.29
N GLU A 1208 26.09 -10.19 27.61
CA GLU A 1208 25.14 -9.76 28.63
C GLU A 1208 25.84 -9.05 29.78
N LYS A 1209 25.15 -8.08 30.38
CA LYS A 1209 25.67 -7.24 31.45
C LYS A 1209 26.01 -8.04 32.70
N GLY A 1210 27.19 -7.83 33.26
CA GLY A 1210 27.64 -8.42 34.52
C GLY A 1210 27.97 -9.91 34.44
N GLN A 1211 27.96 -10.52 33.24
CA GLN A 1211 28.36 -11.91 33.07
C GLN A 1211 29.88 -12.04 32.92
N LEU A 1212 30.45 -12.97 33.68
CA LEU A 1212 31.86 -13.36 33.62
C LEU A 1212 32.04 -14.84 33.26
N GLN A 1213 30.95 -15.50 32.85
CA GLN A 1213 30.95 -16.92 32.52
C GLN A 1213 30.09 -17.16 31.28
N ARG A 1214 30.51 -18.10 30.42
CA ARG A 1214 29.75 -18.51 29.23
C ARG A 1214 30.01 -19.98 28.88
N GLU A 1215 29.05 -20.58 28.21
CA GLU A 1215 29.14 -21.90 27.59
C GLU A 1215 29.89 -21.83 26.25
N VAL A 1216 30.90 -22.69 26.07
CA VAL A 1216 31.72 -22.71 24.83
C VAL A 1216 31.75 -24.12 24.25
N TYR A 1217 31.40 -24.25 22.97
CA TYR A 1217 31.58 -25.49 22.22
C TYR A 1217 32.87 -25.45 21.40
N LEU A 1218 33.70 -26.48 21.54
CA LEU A 1218 34.89 -26.67 20.72
C LEU A 1218 34.67 -27.84 19.75
N PRO A 1219 34.73 -27.63 18.42
CA PRO A 1219 34.71 -28.67 17.40
C PRO A 1219 35.91 -29.62 17.51
N GLN A 1220 35.91 -30.69 16.72
CA GLN A 1220 36.99 -31.69 16.71
C GLN A 1220 38.37 -31.04 16.48
N GLY A 1221 39.36 -31.43 17.30
CA GLY A 1221 40.72 -30.90 17.23
C GLY A 1221 41.35 -30.66 18.61
N VAL A 1222 42.57 -30.14 18.63
CA VAL A 1222 43.23 -29.60 19.82
C VAL A 1222 43.21 -28.08 19.72
N TRP A 1223 42.80 -27.41 20.78
CA TRP A 1223 42.56 -25.97 20.82
C TRP A 1223 43.42 -25.34 21.89
N LYS A 1224 44.13 -24.27 21.58
CA LYS A 1224 44.83 -23.45 22.56
C LYS A 1224 43.93 -22.33 23.05
N ASP A 1225 43.73 -22.28 24.35
CA ASP A 1225 42.98 -21.26 25.07
C ASP A 1225 43.71 -19.91 24.99
N GLY A 1226 43.00 -18.87 24.57
CA GLY A 1226 43.53 -17.52 24.41
C GLY A 1226 43.72 -16.76 25.72
N ILE A 1227 43.10 -17.20 26.82
CA ILE A 1227 43.19 -16.53 28.13
C ILE A 1227 44.35 -17.10 28.96
N ASP A 1228 44.39 -18.42 29.15
CA ASP A 1228 45.38 -19.08 30.01
C ASP A 1228 46.47 -19.84 29.23
N GLY A 1229 46.36 -19.94 27.90
CA GLY A 1229 47.32 -20.64 27.05
C GLY A 1229 47.25 -22.17 27.11
N SER A 1230 46.33 -22.74 27.89
CA SER A 1230 46.18 -24.19 28.06
C SER A 1230 45.65 -24.87 26.80
N LEU A 1231 45.97 -26.16 26.64
CA LEU A 1231 45.39 -26.97 25.57
C LEU A 1231 44.04 -27.53 26.04
N ARG A 1232 43.03 -27.42 25.18
CA ARG A 1232 41.68 -27.99 25.32
C ARG A 1232 41.44 -28.99 24.19
N LYS A 1233 40.87 -30.15 24.50
CA LYS A 1233 40.48 -31.13 23.49
C LYS A 1233 39.05 -30.86 23.01
N GLY A 1234 38.86 -30.89 21.71
CA GLY A 1234 37.59 -30.62 21.02
C GLY A 1234 36.51 -31.70 21.17
N SER A 1235 35.45 -31.53 20.37
CA SER A 1235 34.21 -32.33 20.36
C SER A 1235 33.47 -32.35 21.70
N ARG A 1236 33.51 -31.23 22.44
CA ARG A 1236 32.87 -31.12 23.76
C ARG A 1236 32.43 -29.69 24.07
N TRP A 1237 31.46 -29.58 24.98
CA TRP A 1237 31.11 -28.33 25.64
C TRP A 1237 32.04 -28.09 26.84
N ILE A 1238 32.45 -26.83 27.02
CA ILE A 1238 33.10 -26.31 28.20
C ILE A 1238 32.05 -25.50 28.96
N HIS A 1239 31.62 -26.07 30.08
CA HIS A 1239 30.61 -25.46 30.95
C HIS A 1239 31.23 -24.45 31.91
N ASN A 1240 30.53 -23.36 32.20
CA ASN A 1240 30.95 -22.30 33.14
C ASN A 1240 32.35 -21.73 32.85
N TYR A 1241 32.73 -21.58 31.59
CA TYR A 1241 34.04 -21.02 31.21
C TYR A 1241 34.14 -19.56 31.67
N ARG A 1242 35.14 -19.25 32.51
CA ARG A 1242 35.31 -17.92 33.11
C ARG A 1242 36.03 -16.98 32.15
N VAL A 1243 35.43 -15.81 31.92
CA VAL A 1243 35.95 -14.73 31.07
C VAL A 1243 36.08 -13.48 31.93
N PRO A 1244 37.31 -13.08 32.30
CA PRO A 1244 37.56 -11.79 32.97
C PRO A 1244 36.98 -10.60 32.20
N GLU A 1245 36.79 -9.48 32.90
CA GLU A 1245 36.20 -8.28 32.30
C GLU A 1245 37.07 -7.70 31.19
N ASP A 1246 38.39 -7.67 31.39
CA ASP A 1246 39.43 -7.19 30.49
C ASP A 1246 39.81 -8.18 29.37
N LYS A 1247 39.34 -9.44 29.44
CA LYS A 1247 39.68 -10.50 28.49
C LYS A 1247 38.50 -10.91 27.62
N VAL A 1248 38.81 -11.55 26.50
CA VAL A 1248 37.84 -12.17 25.59
C VAL A 1248 38.17 -13.65 25.43
N ALA A 1249 37.15 -14.51 25.47
CA ALA A 1249 37.34 -15.94 25.22
C ALA A 1249 37.56 -16.17 23.73
N TYR A 1250 38.75 -16.64 23.37
CA TYR A 1250 39.04 -17.11 22.02
C TYR A 1250 39.94 -18.36 22.08
N PHE A 1251 39.85 -19.20 21.06
CA PHE A 1251 40.56 -20.48 21.00
C PHE A 1251 41.19 -20.65 19.63
N MET A 1252 42.48 -20.95 19.59
CA MET A 1252 43.22 -21.17 18.34
C MET A 1252 43.39 -22.66 18.08
N LYS A 1253 43.08 -23.14 16.87
CA LYS A 1253 43.28 -24.55 16.52
C LYS A 1253 44.77 -24.85 16.43
N MET A 1254 45.20 -25.90 17.11
CA MET A 1254 46.56 -26.41 17.00
C MET A 1254 46.68 -27.34 15.78
N PRO A 1255 47.87 -27.46 15.18
CA PRO A 1255 48.10 -28.39 14.07
C PRO A 1255 47.63 -29.82 14.40
N ASP A 1256 47.07 -30.54 13.42
CA ASP A 1256 46.42 -31.84 13.64
C ASP A 1256 47.36 -32.93 14.18
N ASN A 1257 48.69 -32.74 14.09
CA ASN A 1257 49.72 -33.61 14.66
C ASN A 1257 50.06 -33.32 16.14
N THR A 1258 49.40 -32.34 16.76
CA THR A 1258 49.63 -31.96 18.16
C THR A 1258 49.06 -33.05 19.08
N ARG A 1259 49.93 -33.75 19.81
CA ARG A 1259 49.49 -34.68 20.85
C ARG A 1259 49.00 -33.89 22.07
N PHE A 1260 47.78 -34.17 22.50
CA PHE A 1260 47.15 -33.61 23.70
C PHE A 1260 47.75 -34.20 24.97
#